data_AF-A0A7W1VRT0-F1
#
_entry.id   AF-A0A7W1VRT0-F1
#
_cell.length_a   1.000
_cell.length_b   1.000
_cell.length_c   1.000
_cell.angle_alpha   90.00
_cell.angle_beta   90.00
_cell.angle_gamma   90.00
#
_symmetry.space_group_name_H-M   'P 1'
#
loop_
_entity.id
_entity.type
_entity.pdbx_description
1 polymer ?
#
loop_
_entity_poly.entity_id
_entity_poly.type
_entity_poly.pdbx_seq_one_letter_code
_entity_poly.pdbx_strand_id
1 'polypeptide(L)'
;MRFKKISFLVLVGFFCFVAPATWAFSLLGPLESWQTRRLNYDQPGDIGGWMNRDEEYRWNTPIVTYGFDSSFINYFGTNGVKAIEEGIAIFNALPPASQMNLDDFPLESQRFNYRAQSLQIYDIKSFGMHLLLEEMGLADPDVGVWRLRERVVFPGLTNYHVIQRNFDPYSYEPTPNINGKIYTYSTIIDIQDAGPPIGAYPLVEPLDATEFFASGAVSSVSTVFQPGAYFSGFTRDDAGGLKYLLQTNNYNVEELLPDVRVVHTNLLNPIQLLTLDLAELLKQSQNTTNTVADLYATNIMYTNLWITGTNASLGALITTNRITYFTNYPANPVQVIEEIYTTNIVTLYNYEFGNVVIYDEHSERPIYVRILDIVPALEYNPFMPTVQTNVVEEYFDTEFIRNGEFFIMPTNLVRFVPDIFSTDALITNVVISTNTDFFAEAQFTIRTNTSQLELLLTTDLTTFFEQSRTNDPGSLLGLYPDLLILSSNRYFTNIVSSNYVAYLTNSPWDPAVIYSIDHQWFFTTNIATNYNYVFGNVVTNFGDSSSIGTNATILVEETIVAPNPYDPAGSPFATNVISSLVLTNVPVGSIYIVPTNLFGYQILSTQLVDVVSVTNTIVFTNLANGGIEQTNTVSYIRNETNYFLNVFPIEFVSTNDLATNIFGIRREVYTFATNRIFEVYPVGLLAPTNSIGLRPGIDKLTFVRVHFDSLVGAAFLSVTNEYVDTVIVSNQVINQVVRRTATHPDIVFSANDLNFTAAARTDTGNWIDNSNIHNGSENGNSGLAGPGVIFPRITITFNRNFPMYFNYNAGLGNQFLNQPRLGFLLNDSNPMTRVWGSFDGSTNAPIIYPTGSNLQQLEDNIFGR
;
A
#
# COMPACT_ATOMS: atom_id res chain seq x y z
N MET A 1 8.87 81.30 -65.73
CA MET A 1 9.27 82.41 -64.83
C MET A 1 8.40 82.35 -63.57
N ARG A 2 9.03 82.17 -62.40
CA ARG A 2 8.63 82.58 -61.03
C ARG A 2 7.32 82.07 -60.38
N PHE A 3 7.50 81.05 -59.51
CA PHE A 3 7.35 81.07 -58.04
C PHE A 3 6.05 81.45 -57.29
N LYS A 4 5.75 80.60 -56.28
CA LYS A 4 5.25 80.84 -54.89
C LYS A 4 3.74 80.94 -54.67
N LYS A 5 3.15 80.53 -53.54
CA LYS A 5 3.44 79.64 -52.39
C LYS A 5 2.26 79.85 -51.39
N ILE A 6 1.82 78.79 -50.71
CA ILE A 6 1.28 78.77 -49.33
C ILE A 6 -0.10 79.41 -49.05
N SER A 7 -1.11 78.56 -48.83
CA SER A 7 -1.93 78.48 -47.60
C SER A 7 -3.20 77.64 -47.84
N PHE A 8 -3.16 76.36 -47.50
CA PHE A 8 -4.36 75.58 -47.23
C PHE A 8 -4.30 75.24 -45.74
N LEU A 9 -4.92 76.09 -44.92
CA LEU A 9 -4.87 76.01 -43.47
C LEU A 9 -6.31 75.92 -42.94
N VAL A 10 -6.61 74.71 -42.46
CA VAL A 10 -7.47 74.40 -41.31
C VAL A 10 -8.94 74.78 -41.40
N LEU A 11 -9.73 73.79 -41.85
CA LEU A 11 -11.04 73.52 -41.28
C LEU A 11 -11.08 72.03 -40.90
N VAL A 12 -10.27 71.64 -39.91
CA VAL A 12 -10.46 70.37 -39.20
C VAL A 12 -11.30 70.71 -37.98
N GLY A 13 -12.60 70.42 -38.09
CA GLY A 13 -13.50 70.43 -36.96
C GLY A 13 -12.96 69.49 -35.89
N PHE A 14 -12.92 70.02 -34.67
CA PHE A 14 -12.64 69.38 -33.40
C PHE A 14 -13.38 68.03 -33.29
N PHE A 15 -12.77 66.93 -33.74
CA PHE A 15 -13.02 65.63 -33.10
C PHE A 15 -12.16 65.66 -31.84
N CYS A 16 -12.76 66.06 -30.72
CA CYS A 16 -12.32 65.56 -29.43
C CYS A 16 -12.32 64.03 -29.56
N PHE A 17 -11.14 63.42 -29.70
CA PHE A 17 -10.94 62.09 -29.18
C PHE A 17 -11.20 62.21 -27.69
N VAL A 18 -12.44 61.94 -27.27
CA VAL A 18 -12.69 61.42 -25.94
C VAL A 18 -11.91 60.11 -25.94
N ALA A 19 -10.71 60.12 -25.36
CA ALA A 19 -10.12 58.87 -24.93
C ALA A 19 -11.19 58.21 -24.05
N PRO A 20 -11.64 56.97 -24.36
CA PRO A 20 -12.55 56.28 -23.47
C PRO A 20 -11.95 56.32 -22.06
N ALA A 21 -12.78 56.56 -21.04
CA ALA A 21 -12.34 56.58 -19.64
C ALA A 21 -11.42 55.38 -19.41
N THR A 22 -10.12 55.63 -19.25
CA THR A 22 -9.13 54.58 -19.03
C THR A 22 -9.26 54.08 -17.59
N TRP A 23 -8.88 52.85 -17.32
CA TRP A 23 -9.09 52.16 -16.03
C TRP A 23 -7.73 51.64 -15.49
N ALA A 24 -7.57 51.05 -14.29
CA ALA A 24 -6.22 50.69 -13.78
C ALA A 24 -6.12 49.50 -12.83
N PHE A 25 -5.15 48.63 -13.09
CA PHE A 25 -4.65 47.63 -12.14
C PHE A 25 -3.17 47.85 -11.81
N SER A 26 -2.68 47.32 -10.68
CA SER A 26 -1.25 47.26 -10.36
C SER A 26 -0.72 45.83 -10.33
N LEU A 27 0.58 45.67 -10.60
CA LEU A 27 1.30 44.40 -10.52
C LEU A 27 2.11 44.30 -9.23
N LEU A 28 2.22 43.10 -8.65
CA LEU A 28 2.96 42.81 -7.42
C LEU A 28 4.15 41.87 -7.68
N GLY A 29 5.24 42.05 -6.95
CA GLY A 29 6.38 41.13 -6.93
C GLY A 29 7.35 41.42 -5.77
N PRO A 30 8.50 40.72 -5.70
CA PRO A 30 9.57 40.96 -4.72
C PRO A 30 10.13 42.38 -4.76
N LEU A 31 10.39 42.96 -3.59
CA LEU A 31 10.88 44.33 -3.48
C LEU A 31 12.18 44.54 -4.27
N GLU A 32 12.18 45.53 -5.18
CA GLU A 32 13.40 45.98 -5.85
C GLU A 32 14.35 46.65 -4.84
N SER A 33 15.66 46.64 -5.11
CA SER A 33 16.67 47.17 -4.16
C SER A 33 16.48 48.64 -3.74
N TRP A 34 15.80 49.43 -4.57
CA TRP A 34 15.46 50.83 -4.28
C TRP A 34 14.12 51.02 -3.56
N GLN A 35 13.25 50.01 -3.57
CA GLN A 35 11.94 50.01 -2.92
C GLN A 35 12.10 49.87 -1.40
N THR A 36 12.58 50.94 -0.78
CA THR A 36 12.88 51.00 0.64
C THR A 36 11.72 51.56 1.46
N ARG A 37 11.72 51.26 2.76
CA ARG A 37 10.81 51.89 3.75
C ARG A 37 10.80 53.42 3.67
N ARG A 38 11.92 54.05 3.32
CA ARG A 38 12.02 55.50 3.20
C ARG A 38 11.17 56.08 2.06
N LEU A 39 10.92 55.30 1.01
CA LEU A 39 10.08 55.66 -0.13
C LEU A 39 8.66 55.11 -0.01
N ASN A 40 8.26 54.69 1.20
CA ASN A 40 6.94 54.12 1.48
C ASN A 40 6.66 52.76 0.81
N TYR A 41 7.70 51.95 0.61
CA TYR A 41 7.63 50.51 0.35
C TYR A 41 7.89 49.73 1.64
N ASP A 42 7.77 48.40 1.64
CA ASP A 42 8.11 47.55 2.81
C ASP A 42 7.47 48.04 4.13
N GLN A 43 6.22 48.50 4.02
CA GLN A 43 5.43 48.93 5.17
C GLN A 43 4.83 47.68 5.86
N PRO A 44 4.51 47.77 7.17
CA PRO A 44 3.83 46.67 7.85
C PRO A 44 2.56 46.23 7.11
N GLY A 45 2.50 44.97 6.70
CA GLY A 45 1.39 44.41 5.92
C GLY A 45 1.64 44.34 4.42
N ASP A 46 2.70 44.95 3.90
CA ASP A 46 3.19 44.75 2.53
C ASP A 46 3.90 43.39 2.45
N ILE A 47 3.72 42.68 1.35
CA ILE A 47 4.46 41.44 1.08
C ILE A 47 5.47 41.54 -0.06
N GLY A 48 5.40 42.63 -0.82
CA GLY A 48 6.18 42.87 -2.01
C GLY A 48 6.06 44.34 -2.45
N GLY A 49 6.62 44.63 -3.60
CA GLY A 49 6.54 45.93 -4.25
C GLY A 49 5.69 45.91 -5.52
N TRP A 50 5.29 47.10 -5.95
CA TRP A 50 4.62 47.30 -7.22
C TRP A 50 5.61 47.07 -8.36
N MET A 51 5.20 46.44 -9.46
CA MET A 51 6.04 46.12 -10.62
C MET A 51 5.71 46.96 -11.85
N ASN A 52 6.67 47.10 -12.77
CA ASN A 52 6.36 47.61 -14.10
C ASN A 52 5.66 46.53 -14.95
N ARG A 53 5.17 46.93 -16.13
CA ARG A 53 4.84 45.98 -17.19
C ARG A 53 6.10 45.20 -17.57
N ASP A 54 5.94 43.92 -17.88
CA ASP A 54 7.01 42.96 -18.21
C ASP A 54 7.91 42.58 -17.01
N GLU A 55 7.58 43.07 -15.80
CA GLU A 55 8.24 42.76 -14.52
C GLU A 55 7.30 41.96 -13.58
N GLU A 56 6.16 41.47 -14.09
CA GLU A 56 5.14 40.81 -13.28
C GLU A 56 5.55 39.43 -12.74
N TYR A 57 4.88 39.02 -11.67
CA TYR A 57 4.95 37.67 -11.13
C TYR A 57 3.59 37.01 -11.25
N ARG A 58 3.56 35.78 -11.76
CA ARG A 58 2.30 35.05 -11.97
C ARG A 58 2.42 33.57 -11.71
N TRP A 59 1.26 32.93 -11.55
CA TRP A 59 1.14 31.48 -11.58
C TRP A 59 1.28 30.96 -13.00
N ASN A 60 2.18 30.01 -13.21
CA ASN A 60 2.36 29.34 -14.50
C ASN A 60 1.80 27.90 -14.50
N THR A 61 0.95 27.57 -13.53
CA THR A 61 0.23 26.29 -13.44
C THR A 61 -1.29 26.53 -13.44
N PRO A 62 -2.07 25.76 -14.22
CA PRO A 62 -3.51 25.99 -14.36
C PRO A 62 -4.33 25.58 -13.14
N ILE A 63 -3.76 24.77 -12.24
CA ILE A 63 -4.45 24.27 -11.05
C ILE A 63 -3.65 24.66 -9.82
N VAL A 64 -4.30 25.40 -8.92
CA VAL A 64 -3.76 25.79 -7.61
C VAL A 64 -4.61 25.11 -6.53
N THR A 65 -3.95 24.33 -5.68
CA THR A 65 -4.63 23.59 -4.60
C THR A 65 -4.73 24.44 -3.34
N TYR A 66 -5.84 24.35 -2.60
CA TYR A 66 -5.98 25.06 -1.33
C TYR A 66 -6.62 24.22 -0.22
N GLY A 67 -6.29 24.55 1.03
CA GLY A 67 -6.81 23.87 2.22
C GLY A 67 -6.99 24.81 3.40
N PHE A 68 -7.64 24.32 4.45
CA PHE A 68 -7.84 25.02 5.72
C PHE A 68 -7.15 24.24 6.82
N ASP A 69 -6.36 24.91 7.63
CA ASP A 69 -5.76 24.28 8.79
C ASP A 69 -6.78 24.19 9.96
N SER A 70 -6.41 23.44 11.00
CA SER A 70 -7.23 23.30 12.20
C SER A 70 -7.45 24.63 12.94
N SER A 71 -6.51 25.57 12.90
CA SER A 71 -6.63 26.84 13.61
C SER A 71 -7.73 27.71 13.01
N PHE A 72 -7.83 27.74 11.67
CA PHE A 72 -8.91 28.40 10.94
C PHE A 72 -10.25 27.75 11.24
N ILE A 73 -10.34 26.41 11.15
CA ILE A 73 -11.59 25.67 11.38
C ILE A 73 -12.07 25.88 12.82
N ASN A 74 -11.16 25.88 13.81
CA ASN A 74 -11.54 26.07 15.21
C ASN A 74 -12.08 27.47 15.50
N TYR A 75 -11.56 28.51 14.85
CA TYR A 75 -11.99 29.88 15.08
C TYR A 75 -13.21 30.25 14.22
N PHE A 76 -13.15 30.03 12.90
CA PHE A 76 -14.20 30.45 11.96
C PHE A 76 -15.25 29.37 11.64
N GLY A 77 -14.97 28.11 11.96
CA GLY A 77 -15.94 27.02 11.78
C GLY A 77 -16.32 26.77 10.33
N THR A 78 -17.37 25.98 10.14
CA THR A 78 -17.89 25.62 8.81
C THR A 78 -18.41 26.84 8.03
N ASN A 79 -18.96 27.84 8.72
CA ASN A 79 -19.44 29.06 8.10
C ASN A 79 -18.30 29.92 7.52
N GLY A 80 -17.17 30.01 8.21
CA GLY A 80 -16.00 30.72 7.68
C GLY A 80 -15.36 30.00 6.51
N VAL A 81 -15.27 28.66 6.58
CA VAL A 81 -14.83 27.84 5.44
C VAL A 81 -15.71 28.12 4.23
N LYS A 82 -17.04 28.09 4.42
CA LYS A 82 -18.00 28.41 3.37
C LYS A 82 -17.81 29.83 2.81
N ALA A 83 -17.55 30.83 3.67
CA ALA A 83 -17.35 32.20 3.23
C ALA A 83 -16.10 32.36 2.33
N ILE A 84 -15.00 31.69 2.67
CA ILE A 84 -13.80 31.66 1.81
C ILE A 84 -14.06 30.87 0.51
N GLU A 85 -14.75 29.73 0.60
CA GLU A 85 -15.13 28.94 -0.58
C GLU A 85 -16.05 29.73 -1.54
N GLU A 86 -16.96 30.56 -1.03
CA GLU A 86 -17.79 31.48 -1.82
C GLU A 86 -16.92 32.53 -2.54
N GLY A 87 -15.88 33.05 -1.88
CA GLY A 87 -14.89 33.94 -2.51
C GLY A 87 -14.11 33.23 -3.62
N ILE A 88 -13.61 32.02 -3.36
CA ILE A 88 -12.89 31.20 -4.34
C ILE A 88 -13.78 30.80 -5.53
N ALA A 89 -15.07 30.59 -5.30
CA ALA A 89 -16.03 30.32 -6.36
C ALA A 89 -16.12 31.50 -7.36
N ILE A 90 -15.95 32.75 -6.90
CA ILE A 90 -15.90 33.92 -7.79
C ILE A 90 -14.65 33.87 -8.70
N PHE A 91 -13.48 33.47 -8.17
CA PHE A 91 -12.29 33.26 -9.00
C PHE A 91 -12.49 32.14 -10.03
N ASN A 92 -13.03 30.99 -9.61
CA ASN A 92 -13.25 29.84 -10.49
C ASN A 92 -14.32 30.09 -11.56
N ALA A 93 -15.27 30.99 -11.29
CA ALA A 93 -16.31 31.41 -12.22
C ALA A 93 -15.78 32.30 -13.36
N LEU A 94 -14.54 32.81 -13.27
CA LEU A 94 -13.95 33.59 -14.35
C LEU A 94 -13.85 32.77 -15.65
N PRO A 95 -14.18 33.37 -16.81
CA PRO A 95 -13.88 32.76 -18.09
C PRO A 95 -12.36 32.71 -18.31
N PRO A 96 -11.86 31.88 -19.25
CA PRO A 96 -10.48 32.00 -19.72
C PRO A 96 -10.17 33.45 -20.14
N ALA A 97 -8.96 33.93 -19.88
CA ALA A 97 -8.52 35.29 -20.16
C ALA A 97 -8.71 35.68 -21.63
N SER A 98 -8.49 34.74 -22.55
CA SER A 98 -8.76 34.87 -23.99
C SER A 98 -10.23 35.16 -24.33
N GLN A 99 -11.16 34.72 -23.48
CA GLN A 99 -12.61 34.89 -23.63
C GLN A 99 -13.19 35.97 -22.71
N MET A 100 -12.37 36.52 -21.81
CA MET A 100 -12.82 37.48 -20.81
C MET A 100 -13.13 38.84 -21.46
N ASN A 101 -14.41 39.21 -21.49
CA ASN A 101 -14.84 40.54 -21.86
C ASN A 101 -14.88 41.43 -20.61
N LEU A 102 -14.05 42.46 -20.57
CA LEU A 102 -13.95 43.35 -19.41
C LEU A 102 -15.20 44.22 -19.23
N ASP A 103 -16.01 44.41 -20.27
CA ASP A 103 -17.27 45.15 -20.16
C ASP A 103 -18.35 44.40 -19.37
N ASP A 104 -18.21 43.08 -19.19
CA ASP A 104 -19.12 42.27 -18.39
C ASP A 104 -18.92 42.49 -16.88
N PHE A 105 -17.84 43.17 -16.48
CA PHE A 105 -17.49 43.47 -15.10
C PHE A 105 -17.91 44.90 -14.71
N PRO A 106 -18.50 45.09 -13.52
CA PRO A 106 -18.92 46.40 -13.04
C PRO A 106 -17.71 47.26 -12.67
N LEU A 107 -17.87 48.58 -12.73
CA LEU A 107 -16.88 49.53 -12.21
C LEU A 107 -16.91 49.60 -10.68
N GLU A 108 -18.04 49.26 -10.05
CA GLU A 108 -18.17 49.23 -8.60
C GLU A 108 -18.95 47.97 -8.18
N SER A 109 -18.27 47.09 -7.45
CA SER A 109 -18.86 45.86 -6.87
C SER A 109 -18.96 45.92 -5.34
N GLN A 110 -18.45 46.99 -4.73
CA GLN A 110 -18.53 47.24 -3.29
C GLN A 110 -19.98 47.56 -2.87
N ARG A 111 -20.40 47.00 -1.76
CA ARG A 111 -21.69 47.23 -1.11
C ARG A 111 -21.48 47.36 0.40
N PHE A 112 -22.45 47.97 1.09
CA PHE A 112 -22.40 48.19 2.53
C PHE A 112 -23.58 47.53 3.24
N ASN A 113 -23.28 46.74 4.27
CA ASN A 113 -24.24 46.37 5.29
C ASN A 113 -24.12 47.39 6.44
N TYR A 114 -25.04 48.37 6.47
CA TYR A 114 -25.00 49.47 7.44
C TYR A 114 -25.14 49.00 8.90
N ARG A 115 -25.86 47.89 9.14
CA ARG A 115 -25.95 47.27 10.47
C ARG A 115 -24.58 46.74 10.89
N ALA A 116 -23.90 46.01 10.01
CA ALA A 116 -22.54 45.51 10.24
C ALA A 116 -21.50 46.63 10.37
N GLN A 117 -21.65 47.71 9.58
CA GLN A 117 -20.81 48.91 9.67
C GLN A 117 -20.90 49.56 11.05
N SER A 118 -22.12 49.72 11.58
CA SER A 118 -22.33 50.31 12.92
C SER A 118 -21.73 49.46 14.06
N LEU A 119 -21.50 48.17 13.80
CA LEU A 119 -20.92 47.20 14.74
C LEU A 119 -19.43 46.92 14.48
N GLN A 120 -18.84 47.59 13.48
CA GLN A 120 -17.45 47.41 13.08
C GLN A 120 -17.10 45.96 12.71
N ILE A 121 -17.99 45.32 11.95
CA ILE A 121 -17.83 43.95 11.44
C ILE A 121 -17.20 44.01 10.04
N TYR A 122 -16.15 43.24 9.81
CA TYR A 122 -15.40 43.13 8.55
C TYR A 122 -15.71 41.81 7.83
N ASP A 123 -15.94 41.84 6.53
CA ASP A 123 -16.29 40.66 5.73
C ASP A 123 -15.07 39.80 5.42
N ILE A 124 -15.01 38.59 5.98
CA ILE A 124 -13.90 37.65 5.79
C ILE A 124 -13.78 37.17 4.34
N LYS A 125 -14.91 37.03 3.61
CA LYS A 125 -14.92 36.62 2.21
C LYS A 125 -14.21 37.65 1.34
N SER A 126 -14.64 38.91 1.41
CA SER A 126 -14.05 39.99 0.62
C SER A 126 -12.59 40.22 0.99
N PHE A 127 -12.26 40.14 2.29
CA PHE A 127 -10.87 40.25 2.74
C PHE A 127 -10.01 39.09 2.23
N GLY A 128 -10.53 37.86 2.26
CA GLY A 128 -9.86 36.70 1.65
C GLY A 128 -9.65 36.85 0.14
N MET A 129 -10.61 37.42 -0.60
CA MET A 129 -10.44 37.72 -2.03
C MET A 129 -9.32 38.73 -2.28
N HIS A 130 -9.23 39.79 -1.49
CA HIS A 130 -8.12 40.76 -1.56
C HIS A 130 -6.76 40.07 -1.39
N LEU A 131 -6.61 39.27 -0.32
CA LEU A 131 -5.38 38.54 -0.04
C LEU A 131 -5.01 37.57 -1.16
N LEU A 132 -6.01 36.91 -1.77
CA LEU A 132 -5.78 36.04 -2.92
C LEU A 132 -5.33 36.80 -4.16
N LEU A 133 -5.86 38.01 -4.43
CA LEU A 133 -5.39 38.83 -5.57
C LEU A 133 -3.91 39.21 -5.41
N GLU A 134 -3.48 39.52 -4.19
CA GLU A 134 -2.06 39.75 -3.90
C GLU A 134 -1.22 38.51 -4.18
N GLU A 135 -1.64 37.35 -3.68
CA GLU A 135 -0.99 36.06 -3.94
C GLU A 135 -1.15 35.54 -5.38
N MET A 136 -1.87 36.27 -6.23
CA MET A 136 -1.97 36.04 -7.67
C MET A 136 -1.10 37.00 -8.49
N GLY A 137 -0.45 37.99 -7.85
CA GLY A 137 0.45 38.94 -8.51
C GLY A 137 -0.14 40.32 -8.77
N LEU A 138 -1.29 40.68 -8.17
CA LEU A 138 -1.85 42.03 -8.24
C LEU A 138 -1.55 42.83 -6.98
N ALA A 139 -1.18 44.10 -7.15
CA ALA A 139 -0.94 45.01 -6.04
C ALA A 139 -2.14 45.96 -5.84
N ASP A 140 -2.14 46.66 -4.71
CA ASP A 140 -3.14 47.68 -4.40
C ASP A 140 -3.06 48.87 -5.39
N PRO A 141 -4.12 49.11 -6.19
CA PRO A 141 -4.12 50.13 -7.21
C PRO A 141 -4.17 51.55 -6.63
N ASP A 142 -4.75 51.76 -5.45
CA ASP A 142 -4.91 53.10 -4.83
C ASP A 142 -3.55 53.73 -4.54
N VAL A 143 -2.61 52.88 -4.12
CA VAL A 143 -1.24 53.28 -3.81
C VAL A 143 -0.36 53.21 -5.06
N GLY A 144 -0.68 52.32 -6.01
CA GLY A 144 0.04 52.17 -7.28
C GLY A 144 -0.12 53.34 -8.24
N VAL A 145 -1.16 54.18 -8.09
CA VAL A 145 -1.39 55.36 -8.95
C VAL A 145 -0.16 56.26 -9.01
N TRP A 146 0.39 56.60 -7.84
CA TRP A 146 1.51 57.53 -7.68
C TRP A 146 2.46 57.03 -6.59
N ARG A 147 3.65 56.59 -6.98
CA ARG A 147 4.70 56.06 -6.10
C ARG A 147 5.98 56.88 -6.19
N LEU A 148 6.85 56.82 -5.18
CA LEU A 148 8.16 57.47 -5.21
C LEU A 148 9.24 56.51 -5.69
N ARG A 149 9.91 56.84 -6.79
CA ARG A 149 11.10 56.10 -7.28
C ARG A 149 12.38 56.50 -6.58
N GLU A 150 12.47 57.77 -6.21
CA GLU A 150 13.66 58.37 -5.62
C GLU A 150 13.33 59.58 -4.76
N ARG A 151 14.15 59.80 -3.72
CA ARG A 151 14.13 60.97 -2.86
C ARG A 151 15.55 61.52 -2.74
N VAL A 152 15.77 62.76 -3.17
CA VAL A 152 17.07 63.44 -3.13
C VAL A 152 17.00 64.65 -2.23
N VAL A 153 17.85 64.68 -1.19
CA VAL A 153 17.89 65.79 -0.23
C VAL A 153 19.02 66.75 -0.56
N PHE A 154 18.67 68.02 -0.74
CA PHE A 154 19.59 69.14 -0.82
C PHE A 154 19.44 70.04 0.42
N PRO A 155 20.42 70.92 0.72
CA PRO A 155 20.25 71.92 1.77
C PRO A 155 19.01 72.81 1.51
N GLY A 156 17.97 72.66 2.34
CA GLY A 156 16.73 73.44 2.27
C GLY A 156 15.71 73.01 1.19
N LEU A 157 15.99 71.94 0.42
CA LEU A 157 15.10 71.45 -0.63
C LEU A 157 15.16 69.92 -0.69
N THR A 158 14.01 69.25 -0.78
CA THR A 158 13.96 67.81 -1.07
C THR A 158 13.21 67.61 -2.38
N ASN A 159 13.84 66.91 -3.32
CA ASN A 159 13.24 66.54 -4.60
C ASN A 159 12.77 65.08 -4.57
N TYR A 160 11.66 64.83 -5.25
CA TYR A 160 11.05 63.51 -5.36
C TYR A 160 10.86 63.16 -6.83
N HIS A 161 11.21 61.93 -7.18
CA HIS A 161 10.85 61.37 -8.48
C HIS A 161 9.60 60.51 -8.30
N VAL A 162 8.48 60.98 -8.85
CA VAL A 162 7.18 60.29 -8.78
C VAL A 162 6.99 59.48 -10.06
N ILE A 163 6.53 58.25 -9.92
CA ILE A 163 6.23 57.30 -11.00
C ILE A 163 4.83 56.73 -10.83
N GLN A 164 4.28 56.17 -11.91
CA GLN A 164 3.02 55.42 -11.89
C GLN A 164 3.30 53.93 -12.00
N ARG A 165 2.55 53.11 -11.27
CA ARG A 165 2.59 51.64 -11.30
C ARG A 165 1.19 51.04 -11.53
N ASN A 166 0.30 51.85 -12.09
CA ASN A 166 -1.05 51.50 -12.50
C ASN A 166 -1.13 51.45 -14.01
N PHE A 167 -1.73 50.39 -14.55
CA PHE A 167 -1.78 50.12 -15.98
C PHE A 167 -3.22 49.98 -16.45
N ASP A 168 -3.50 50.56 -17.61
CA ASP A 168 -4.80 50.43 -18.23
C ASP A 168 -5.07 49.00 -18.70
N PRO A 169 -6.22 48.39 -18.36
CA PRO A 169 -6.49 46.99 -18.67
C PRO A 169 -6.70 46.69 -20.16
N TYR A 170 -6.73 47.70 -21.04
CA TYR A 170 -6.85 47.53 -22.49
C TYR A 170 -5.55 47.89 -23.23
N SER A 171 -4.97 49.03 -22.90
CA SER A 171 -3.76 49.56 -23.55
C SER A 171 -2.46 49.17 -22.83
N TYR A 172 -2.53 48.77 -21.56
CA TYR A 172 -1.40 48.48 -20.68
C TYR A 172 -0.43 49.64 -20.51
N GLU A 173 -0.89 50.85 -20.79
CA GLU A 173 -0.13 52.09 -20.58
C GLU A 173 -0.39 52.62 -19.16
N PRO A 174 0.60 53.30 -18.55
CA PRO A 174 0.43 53.89 -17.24
C PRO A 174 -0.75 54.87 -17.20
N THR A 175 -1.60 54.77 -16.17
CA THR A 175 -2.81 55.58 -16.06
C THR A 175 -3.15 55.90 -14.61
N PRO A 176 -3.64 57.13 -14.32
CA PRO A 176 -4.09 57.50 -13.00
C PRO A 176 -5.53 57.07 -12.67
N ASN A 177 -6.21 56.39 -13.59
CA ASN A 177 -7.64 56.18 -13.49
C ASN A 177 -7.98 54.81 -12.93
N ILE A 178 -8.67 54.71 -11.80
CA ILE A 178 -9.13 53.44 -11.22
C ILE A 178 -10.65 53.40 -11.29
N ASN A 179 -11.23 52.36 -11.88
CA ASN A 179 -12.66 52.11 -12.00
C ASN A 179 -13.46 53.32 -12.55
N GLY A 180 -12.83 54.11 -13.42
CA GLY A 180 -13.42 55.29 -14.07
C GLY A 180 -13.24 56.60 -13.30
N LYS A 181 -12.57 56.57 -12.13
CA LYS A 181 -12.23 57.73 -11.32
C LYS A 181 -10.78 58.14 -11.56
N ILE A 182 -10.53 59.44 -11.75
CA ILE A 182 -9.17 59.96 -11.98
C ILE A 182 -8.54 60.32 -10.64
N TYR A 183 -7.34 59.82 -10.37
CA TYR A 183 -6.59 60.14 -9.15
C TYR A 183 -5.39 61.05 -9.42
N THR A 184 -5.13 61.97 -8.49
CA THR A 184 -3.99 62.90 -8.55
C THR A 184 -3.28 62.97 -7.19
N TYR A 185 -2.25 63.81 -7.11
CA TYR A 185 -1.60 64.16 -5.84
C TYR A 185 -1.24 65.65 -5.85
N SER A 186 -1.64 66.39 -4.82
CA SER A 186 -1.22 67.79 -4.61
C SER A 186 -0.04 67.93 -3.65
N THR A 187 0.15 66.95 -2.77
CA THR A 187 1.08 67.04 -1.63
C THR A 187 1.91 65.75 -1.50
N ILE A 188 3.20 65.89 -1.21
CA ILE A 188 4.06 64.77 -0.76
C ILE A 188 4.29 64.94 0.73
N ILE A 189 3.86 63.94 1.50
CA ILE A 189 4.10 63.89 2.94
C ILE A 189 5.49 63.29 3.14
N ASP A 190 6.37 64.03 3.82
CA ASP A 190 7.71 63.56 4.17
C ASP A 190 7.88 63.54 5.70
N ILE A 191 7.64 62.38 6.31
CA ILE A 191 7.67 62.25 7.76
C ILE A 191 9.12 62.12 8.21
N GLN A 192 9.66 63.20 8.79
CA GLN A 192 11.02 63.30 9.32
C GLN A 192 10.99 63.27 10.86
N ASP A 193 10.78 62.11 11.46
CA ASP A 193 10.94 61.97 12.92
C ASP A 193 12.36 61.54 13.30
N ALA A 194 12.80 61.91 14.52
CA ALA A 194 14.13 61.64 15.08
C ALA A 194 14.43 60.16 15.40
N GLY A 195 13.73 59.22 14.77
CA GLY A 195 13.92 57.76 14.82
C GLY A 195 14.07 57.17 13.41
N PRO A 196 14.04 55.83 13.22
CA PRO A 196 14.07 55.27 11.87
C PRO A 196 12.95 55.90 11.03
N PRO A 197 13.26 56.52 9.88
CA PRO A 197 12.31 57.34 9.14
C PRO A 197 11.13 56.48 8.65
N ILE A 198 9.90 56.97 8.89
CA ILE A 198 8.63 56.25 8.62
C ILE A 198 8.34 56.16 7.11
N GLY A 199 8.67 57.20 6.33
CA GLY A 199 8.58 57.19 4.86
C GLY A 199 8.18 58.54 4.26
N ALA A 200 8.38 58.67 2.94
CA ALA A 200 7.80 59.74 2.12
C ALA A 200 6.86 59.13 1.09
N TYR A 201 5.72 59.78 0.83
CA TYR A 201 4.73 59.31 -0.14
C TYR A 201 3.87 60.44 -0.71
N PRO A 202 3.38 60.31 -1.96
CA PRO A 202 2.35 61.21 -2.49
C PRO A 202 1.03 60.93 -1.78
N LEU A 203 0.33 61.98 -1.34
CA LEU A 203 -1.03 61.86 -0.86
C LEU A 203 -1.96 61.76 -2.08
N VAL A 204 -2.41 60.54 -2.37
CA VAL A 204 -3.30 60.26 -3.50
C VAL A 204 -4.72 60.69 -3.15
N GLU A 205 -5.34 61.47 -4.04
CA GLU A 205 -6.69 62.00 -3.89
C GLU A 205 -7.45 61.95 -5.22
N PRO A 206 -8.78 61.74 -5.20
CA PRO A 206 -9.57 61.82 -6.42
C PRO A 206 -9.52 63.25 -6.97
N LEU A 207 -9.46 63.38 -8.29
CA LEU A 207 -9.46 64.68 -8.97
C LEU A 207 -10.80 65.41 -8.76
N ASP A 208 -11.90 64.65 -8.69
CA ASP A 208 -13.19 65.18 -8.26
C ASP A 208 -13.31 65.10 -6.73
N ALA A 209 -13.31 66.27 -6.09
CA ALA A 209 -13.40 66.39 -4.63
C ALA A 209 -14.75 65.91 -4.04
N THR A 210 -15.73 65.57 -4.87
CA THR A 210 -17.00 64.96 -4.42
C THR A 210 -16.95 63.44 -4.39
N GLU A 211 -15.92 62.83 -4.98
CA GLU A 211 -15.72 61.39 -4.93
C GLU A 211 -15.14 60.95 -3.59
N PHE A 212 -15.61 59.79 -3.14
CA PHE A 212 -15.03 59.13 -1.97
C PHE A 212 -13.61 58.65 -2.31
N PHE A 213 -12.69 58.79 -1.36
CA PHE A 213 -11.26 58.53 -1.55
C PHE A 213 -10.94 57.09 -2.00
N ALA A 214 -11.76 56.10 -1.65
CA ALA A 214 -11.51 54.70 -1.98
C ALA A 214 -11.96 54.35 -3.41
N SER A 215 -11.12 53.59 -4.14
CA SER A 215 -11.36 53.26 -5.57
C SER A 215 -12.48 52.25 -5.82
N GLY A 216 -12.90 51.53 -4.79
CA GLY A 216 -13.84 50.43 -4.89
C GLY A 216 -13.28 49.18 -5.58
N ALA A 217 -11.96 49.08 -5.81
CA ALA A 217 -11.33 47.85 -6.33
C ALA A 217 -11.16 46.80 -5.22
N VAL A 218 -11.28 45.50 -5.54
CA VAL A 218 -11.09 44.40 -4.56
C VAL A 218 -9.62 44.24 -4.19
N SER A 219 -8.71 44.53 -5.10
CA SER A 219 -7.26 44.53 -4.87
C SER A 219 -6.79 45.61 -3.89
N SER A 220 -7.63 46.63 -3.57
CA SER A 220 -7.24 47.66 -2.62
C SER A 220 -7.54 47.28 -1.16
N VAL A 221 -6.56 47.44 -0.28
CA VAL A 221 -6.77 47.25 1.16
C VAL A 221 -7.67 48.35 1.74
N SER A 222 -7.62 49.56 1.15
CA SER A 222 -8.35 50.74 1.64
C SER A 222 -9.87 50.60 1.49
N THR A 223 -10.31 49.78 0.53
CA THR A 223 -11.71 49.53 0.16
C THR A 223 -12.25 48.30 0.88
N VAL A 224 -11.46 47.22 0.93
CA VAL A 224 -11.89 45.93 1.48
C VAL A 224 -11.83 45.91 3.00
N PHE A 225 -10.91 46.67 3.61
CA PHE A 225 -10.80 46.77 5.06
C PHE A 225 -11.66 47.90 5.63
N GLN A 226 -12.92 47.97 5.19
CA GLN A 226 -13.92 48.92 5.71
C GLN A 226 -15.04 48.20 6.47
N PRO A 227 -15.43 48.69 7.66
CA PRO A 227 -16.57 48.18 8.40
C PRO A 227 -17.84 48.06 7.55
N GLY A 228 -18.44 46.87 7.53
CA GLY A 228 -19.67 46.57 6.81
C GLY A 228 -19.54 46.52 5.29
N ALA A 229 -18.36 46.80 4.72
CA ALA A 229 -18.14 46.66 3.29
C ALA A 229 -18.03 45.19 2.89
N TYR A 230 -18.59 44.85 1.73
CA TYR A 230 -18.39 43.57 1.06
C TYR A 230 -18.48 43.70 -0.44
N PHE A 231 -17.94 42.70 -1.13
CA PHE A 231 -17.86 42.65 -2.57
C PHE A 231 -18.68 41.47 -3.09
N SER A 232 -19.45 41.73 -4.16
CA SER A 232 -20.23 40.69 -4.85
C SER A 232 -19.44 40.01 -5.97
N GLY A 233 -18.28 40.55 -6.34
CA GLY A 233 -17.45 40.08 -7.45
C GLY A 233 -16.31 41.06 -7.74
N PHE A 234 -15.53 40.77 -8.78
CA PHE A 234 -14.44 41.62 -9.23
C PHE A 234 -14.94 42.90 -9.90
N THR A 235 -14.20 43.98 -9.71
CA THR A 235 -14.35 45.15 -10.58
C THR A 235 -13.68 44.89 -11.93
N ARG A 236 -13.99 45.75 -12.91
CA ARG A 236 -13.35 45.74 -14.22
C ARG A 236 -11.83 45.75 -14.14
N ASP A 237 -11.27 46.50 -13.20
CA ASP A 237 -9.83 46.61 -13.02
C ASP A 237 -9.20 45.36 -12.43
N ASP A 238 -9.83 44.76 -11.42
CA ASP A 238 -9.38 43.49 -10.87
C ASP A 238 -9.40 42.40 -11.96
N ALA A 239 -10.48 42.33 -12.75
CA ALA A 239 -10.60 41.40 -13.87
C ALA A 239 -9.57 41.70 -14.99
N GLY A 240 -9.32 42.98 -15.25
CA GLY A 240 -8.32 43.45 -16.21
C GLY A 240 -6.90 43.04 -15.85
N GLY A 241 -6.51 43.19 -14.57
CA GLY A 241 -5.22 42.73 -14.08
C GLY A 241 -5.07 41.21 -14.16
N LEU A 242 -6.08 40.46 -13.74
CA LEU A 242 -6.09 39.00 -13.87
C LEU A 242 -6.00 38.55 -15.34
N LYS A 243 -6.74 39.22 -16.23
CA LYS A 243 -6.65 38.98 -17.67
C LYS A 243 -5.25 39.25 -18.20
N TYR A 244 -4.62 40.36 -17.81
CA TYR A 244 -3.26 40.70 -18.23
C TYR A 244 -2.24 39.63 -17.80
N LEU A 245 -2.31 39.14 -16.55
CA LEU A 245 -1.41 38.12 -16.03
C LEU A 245 -1.60 36.78 -16.78
N LEU A 246 -2.84 36.36 -17.00
CA LEU A 246 -3.18 35.02 -17.48
C LEU A 246 -3.28 34.90 -19.00
N GLN A 247 -3.45 35.99 -19.75
CA GLN A 247 -3.65 35.93 -21.21
C GLN A 247 -2.50 35.22 -21.95
N THR A 248 -2.85 34.42 -22.95
CA THR A 248 -1.90 33.66 -23.78
C THR A 248 -0.98 34.54 -24.62
N ASN A 249 -1.31 35.83 -24.77
CA ASN A 249 -0.48 36.80 -25.50
C ASN A 249 0.53 37.52 -24.60
N ASN A 250 0.49 37.28 -23.29
CA ASN A 250 1.50 37.79 -22.36
C ASN A 250 2.61 36.74 -22.20
N TYR A 251 3.78 37.02 -22.76
CA TYR A 251 4.90 36.09 -22.83
C TYR A 251 6.05 36.50 -21.90
N ASN A 252 6.35 35.64 -20.92
CA ASN A 252 7.46 35.84 -20.00
C ASN A 252 8.48 34.73 -20.11
N VAL A 253 9.75 35.06 -19.88
CA VAL A 253 10.79 34.05 -19.71
C VAL A 253 10.65 33.50 -18.30
N GLU A 254 10.25 32.24 -18.22
CA GLU A 254 9.88 31.60 -16.95
C GLU A 254 10.56 30.24 -16.80
N GLU A 255 10.73 29.81 -15.55
CA GLU A 255 11.09 28.45 -15.21
C GLU A 255 9.85 27.65 -14.77
N LEU A 256 9.80 26.35 -15.10
CA LEU A 256 8.82 25.44 -14.48
C LEU A 256 9.05 25.32 -12.98
N LEU A 257 7.97 25.14 -12.22
CA LEU A 257 8.10 24.89 -10.79
C LEU A 257 8.95 23.63 -10.51
N PRO A 258 9.79 23.63 -9.46
CA PRO A 258 10.63 22.50 -9.04
C PRO A 258 9.91 21.15 -8.85
N ASP A 259 8.61 21.14 -8.62
CA ASP A 259 7.78 19.93 -8.46
C ASP A 259 7.11 19.47 -9.77
N VAL A 260 7.43 20.12 -10.89
CA VAL A 260 6.96 19.78 -12.24
C VAL A 260 7.98 18.88 -12.95
N ARG A 261 7.48 17.86 -13.65
CA ARG A 261 8.26 16.95 -14.49
C ARG A 261 7.61 16.86 -15.87
N VAL A 262 8.43 16.64 -16.91
CA VAL A 262 7.91 16.45 -18.27
C VAL A 262 7.52 14.99 -18.46
N VAL A 263 6.33 14.77 -18.99
CA VAL A 263 5.82 13.47 -19.39
C VAL A 263 6.40 13.15 -20.77
N HIS A 264 7.25 12.13 -20.84
CA HIS A 264 7.90 11.71 -22.08
C HIS A 264 7.37 10.35 -22.53
N THR A 265 6.87 10.28 -23.76
CA THR A 265 6.43 9.03 -24.41
C THR A 265 7.61 8.38 -25.14
N ASN A 266 7.65 7.05 -25.17
CA ASN A 266 8.62 6.26 -25.97
C ASN A 266 10.09 6.38 -25.51
N LEU A 267 10.38 6.06 -24.24
CA LEU A 267 11.77 5.75 -23.88
C LEU A 267 12.30 4.66 -24.84
N LEU A 268 13.54 4.83 -25.32
CA LEU A 268 14.10 4.13 -26.48
C LEU A 268 14.07 2.59 -26.43
N ASN A 269 13.72 1.99 -25.29
CA ASN A 269 13.60 0.53 -25.13
C ASN A 269 12.26 0.16 -24.48
N PRO A 270 11.51 -0.82 -25.03
CA PRO A 270 10.35 -1.38 -24.35
C PRO A 270 10.77 -2.01 -23.02
N ILE A 271 9.90 -1.90 -22.01
CA ILE A 271 10.06 -2.57 -20.73
C ILE A 271 9.12 -3.78 -20.71
N GLN A 272 9.59 -4.89 -20.14
CA GLN A 272 8.77 -6.06 -19.89
C GLN A 272 8.06 -5.93 -18.54
N LEU A 273 6.73 -6.00 -18.54
CA LEU A 273 5.92 -6.10 -17.34
C LEU A 273 5.37 -7.50 -17.19
N LEU A 274 5.55 -8.06 -16.00
CA LEU A 274 4.95 -9.33 -15.61
C LEU A 274 3.62 -9.06 -14.90
N THR A 275 2.54 -9.73 -15.31
CA THR A 275 1.30 -9.74 -14.52
C THR A 275 1.41 -10.67 -13.32
N LEU A 276 0.78 -10.24 -12.23
CA LEU A 276 0.71 -10.93 -10.94
C LEU A 276 -0.75 -11.25 -10.61
N ASP A 277 -0.95 -12.23 -9.73
CA ASP A 277 -2.27 -12.72 -9.33
C ASP A 277 -2.98 -11.71 -8.40
N LEU A 278 -4.09 -11.13 -8.89
CA LEU A 278 -4.88 -10.16 -8.14
C LEU A 278 -5.49 -10.77 -6.88
N ALA A 279 -5.83 -12.06 -6.89
CA ALA A 279 -6.41 -12.76 -5.74
C ALA A 279 -5.43 -12.80 -4.57
N GLU A 280 -4.17 -13.11 -4.90
CA GLU A 280 -3.10 -13.18 -3.91
C GLU A 280 -2.79 -11.79 -3.35
N LEU A 281 -2.73 -10.75 -4.19
CA LEU A 281 -2.56 -9.38 -3.69
C LEU A 281 -3.70 -9.00 -2.74
N LEU A 282 -4.96 -9.25 -3.12
CA LEU A 282 -6.12 -8.90 -2.29
C LEU A 282 -6.13 -9.66 -0.96
N LYS A 283 -5.78 -10.96 -0.96
CA LYS A 283 -5.62 -11.76 0.27
C LYS A 283 -4.57 -11.15 1.21
N GLN A 284 -3.44 -10.73 0.65
CA GLN A 284 -2.33 -10.21 1.44
C GLN A 284 -2.53 -8.74 1.84
N SER A 285 -3.50 -8.02 1.25
CA SER A 285 -3.65 -6.56 1.40
C SER A 285 -5.02 -6.04 1.85
N GLN A 286 -6.09 -6.83 1.72
CA GLN A 286 -7.44 -6.43 2.10
C GLN A 286 -7.94 -7.30 3.25
N ASN A 287 -8.51 -6.67 4.28
CA ASN A 287 -8.97 -7.31 5.52
C ASN A 287 -7.97 -8.33 6.07
N THR A 288 -6.69 -7.94 6.05
CA THR A 288 -5.56 -8.81 6.39
C THR A 288 -4.94 -8.40 7.72
N THR A 289 -4.29 -9.34 8.41
CA THR A 289 -3.45 -9.02 9.58
C THR A 289 -2.02 -8.63 9.18
N ASN A 290 -1.67 -8.72 7.90
CA ASN A 290 -0.32 -8.41 7.41
C ASN A 290 0.01 -6.94 7.57
N THR A 291 1.17 -6.65 8.14
CA THR A 291 1.77 -5.32 8.09
C THR A 291 2.39 -5.03 6.72
N VAL A 292 2.79 -3.79 6.46
CA VAL A 292 3.51 -3.42 5.22
C VAL A 292 4.78 -4.25 5.04
N ALA A 293 5.49 -4.56 6.14
CA ALA A 293 6.69 -5.38 6.09
C ALA A 293 6.37 -6.83 5.67
N ASP A 294 5.27 -7.39 6.17
CA ASP A 294 4.82 -8.74 5.82
C ASP A 294 4.38 -8.79 4.35
N LEU A 295 3.64 -7.77 3.88
CA LEU A 295 3.24 -7.63 2.49
C LEU A 295 4.46 -7.62 1.56
N TYR A 296 5.49 -6.83 1.86
CA TYR A 296 6.72 -6.80 1.06
C TYR A 296 7.55 -8.09 1.15
N ALA A 297 7.41 -8.88 2.21
CA ALA A 297 8.08 -10.16 2.36
C ALA A 297 7.38 -11.30 1.57
N THR A 298 6.07 -11.20 1.32
CA THR A 298 5.29 -12.26 0.65
C THR A 298 5.68 -12.48 -0.81
N ASN A 299 6.09 -11.42 -1.51
CA ASN A 299 6.56 -11.50 -2.89
C ASN A 299 7.59 -10.41 -3.14
N ILE A 300 8.74 -10.78 -3.71
CA ILE A 300 9.81 -9.83 -4.03
C ILE A 300 9.32 -8.69 -4.95
N MET A 301 8.33 -8.96 -5.81
CA MET A 301 7.73 -7.94 -6.69
C MET A 301 6.88 -6.92 -5.92
N TYR A 302 6.35 -7.27 -4.74
CA TYR A 302 5.54 -6.37 -3.91
C TYR A 302 6.36 -5.27 -3.24
N THR A 303 7.68 -5.38 -3.20
CA THR A 303 8.58 -4.30 -2.75
C THR A 303 8.45 -3.01 -3.56
N ASN A 304 7.91 -3.10 -4.79
CA ASN A 304 7.66 -1.96 -5.66
C ASN A 304 6.23 -1.39 -5.53
N LEU A 305 5.38 -1.90 -4.63
CA LEU A 305 4.04 -1.35 -4.41
C LEU A 305 4.13 0.05 -3.77
N TRP A 306 3.45 1.02 -4.36
CA TRP A 306 3.29 2.35 -3.80
C TRP A 306 2.01 2.41 -2.99
N ILE A 307 2.12 2.24 -1.68
CA ILE A 307 0.99 2.33 -0.76
C ILE A 307 0.61 3.81 -0.59
N THR A 308 -0.60 4.17 -1.04
CA THR A 308 -1.16 5.54 -0.93
C THR A 308 -2.02 5.73 0.30
N GLY A 309 -2.54 4.64 0.87
CA GLY A 309 -3.39 4.68 2.05
C GLY A 309 -3.34 3.36 2.82
N THR A 310 -3.58 3.44 4.13
CA THR A 310 -3.72 2.26 5.00
C THR A 310 -4.85 2.51 5.97
N ASN A 311 -5.92 1.75 5.84
CA ASN A 311 -7.07 1.79 6.73
C ASN A 311 -6.99 0.62 7.71
N ALA A 312 -6.85 0.92 9.00
CA ALA A 312 -6.81 -0.09 10.06
C ALA A 312 -8.15 -0.13 10.81
N SER A 313 -8.69 -1.32 11.04
CA SER A 313 -9.92 -1.53 11.81
C SER A 313 -9.78 -2.73 12.73
N LEU A 314 -10.56 -2.78 13.82
CA LEU A 314 -10.62 -3.97 14.67
C LEU A 314 -11.62 -4.97 14.07
N GLY A 315 -11.17 -6.19 13.84
CA GLY A 315 -11.98 -7.28 13.31
C GLY A 315 -11.87 -8.55 14.15
N ALA A 316 -12.88 -9.42 14.04
CA ALA A 316 -12.88 -10.72 14.68
C ALA A 316 -12.27 -11.76 13.72
N LEU A 317 -11.10 -12.29 14.05
CA LEU A 317 -10.52 -13.44 13.37
C LEU A 317 -11.05 -14.71 14.03
N ILE A 318 -11.80 -15.50 13.27
CA ILE A 318 -12.36 -16.77 13.72
C ILE A 318 -11.45 -17.89 13.23
N THR A 319 -10.66 -18.46 14.12
CA THR A 319 -9.89 -19.67 13.86
C THR A 319 -10.79 -20.87 14.12
N THR A 320 -11.00 -21.71 13.10
CA THR A 320 -11.80 -22.94 13.21
C THR A 320 -10.87 -24.14 13.29
N ASN A 321 -10.78 -24.78 14.45
CA ASN A 321 -10.04 -26.02 14.63
C ASN A 321 -11.00 -27.19 14.46
N ARG A 322 -10.87 -27.92 13.35
CA ARG A 322 -11.68 -29.12 13.09
C ARG A 322 -10.93 -30.37 13.56
N ILE A 323 -11.45 -31.01 14.60
CA ILE A 323 -10.91 -32.23 15.19
C ILE A 323 -11.72 -33.42 14.66
N THR A 324 -11.02 -34.46 14.20
CA THR A 324 -11.66 -35.71 13.78
C THR A 324 -11.08 -36.86 14.59
N TYR A 325 -11.94 -37.63 15.27
CA TYR A 325 -11.52 -38.80 16.04
C TYR A 325 -12.47 -39.98 15.85
N PHE A 326 -11.96 -41.19 16.07
CA PHE A 326 -12.73 -42.44 16.03
C PHE A 326 -13.02 -42.92 17.44
N THR A 327 -14.29 -43.20 17.75
CA THR A 327 -14.66 -43.75 19.07
C THR A 327 -14.54 -45.27 19.08
N ASN A 328 -13.88 -45.84 20.09
CA ASN A 328 -13.75 -47.28 20.29
C ASN A 328 -14.47 -47.75 21.58
N TYR A 329 -15.76 -48.17 21.49
CA TYR A 329 -16.38 -49.35 22.17
C TYR A 329 -17.93 -49.33 22.09
N PRO A 330 -18.63 -50.48 21.98
CA PRO A 330 -18.25 -51.79 21.43
C PRO A 330 -18.85 -52.01 20.03
N ALA A 331 -17.99 -52.33 19.05
CA ALA A 331 -18.27 -52.61 17.63
C ALA A 331 -18.42 -51.39 16.70
N ASN A 332 -17.61 -51.44 15.63
CA ASN A 332 -17.39 -50.52 14.51
C ASN A 332 -16.94 -49.09 14.86
N PRO A 333 -15.72 -48.66 14.47
CA PRO A 333 -15.27 -47.29 14.68
C PRO A 333 -16.13 -46.32 13.86
N VAL A 334 -16.79 -45.37 14.55
CA VAL A 334 -17.53 -44.26 13.93
C VAL A 334 -16.65 -43.02 13.93
N GLN A 335 -16.53 -42.35 12.78
CA GLN A 335 -15.83 -41.08 12.64
C GLN A 335 -16.68 -39.95 13.24
N VAL A 336 -16.15 -39.24 14.22
CA VAL A 336 -16.77 -38.06 14.83
C VAL A 336 -15.97 -36.82 14.40
N ILE A 337 -16.67 -35.80 13.93
CA ILE A 337 -16.11 -34.51 13.50
C ILE A 337 -16.59 -33.45 14.49
N GLU A 338 -15.65 -32.75 15.13
CA GLU A 338 -15.92 -31.70 16.10
C GLU A 338 -15.22 -30.41 15.67
N GLU A 339 -15.95 -29.30 15.57
CA GLU A 339 -15.43 -28.00 15.17
C GLU A 339 -15.35 -27.07 16.37
N ILE A 340 -14.15 -26.62 16.71
CA ILE A 340 -13.89 -25.67 17.80
C ILE A 340 -13.57 -24.31 17.19
N TYR A 341 -14.40 -23.32 17.50
CA TYR A 341 -14.22 -21.94 17.03
C TYR A 341 -13.53 -21.11 18.12
N THR A 342 -12.33 -20.61 17.83
CA THR A 342 -11.65 -19.61 18.65
C THR A 342 -11.77 -18.26 17.97
N THR A 343 -12.38 -17.28 18.65
CA THR A 343 -12.51 -15.92 18.12
C THR A 343 -11.50 -15.00 18.81
N ASN A 344 -10.59 -14.41 18.04
CA ASN A 344 -9.63 -13.42 18.51
C ASN A 344 -9.93 -12.06 17.88
N ILE A 345 -9.85 -10.98 18.67
CA ILE A 345 -9.93 -9.61 18.13
C ILE A 345 -8.53 -9.25 17.63
N VAL A 346 -8.42 -8.95 16.33
CA VAL A 346 -7.17 -8.57 15.66
C VAL A 346 -7.36 -7.26 14.91
N THR A 347 -6.25 -6.57 14.66
CA THR A 347 -6.26 -5.41 13.76
C THR A 347 -6.20 -5.91 12.32
N LEU A 348 -7.17 -5.50 11.51
CA LEU A 348 -7.24 -5.76 10.08
C LEU A 348 -6.86 -4.50 9.30
N TYR A 349 -6.00 -4.67 8.30
CA TYR A 349 -5.54 -3.62 7.40
C TYR A 349 -6.20 -3.76 6.02
N ASN A 350 -6.51 -2.61 5.42
CA ASN A 350 -6.84 -2.47 4.00
C ASN A 350 -5.86 -1.47 3.39
N TYR A 351 -5.07 -1.91 2.41
CA TYR A 351 -4.09 -1.07 1.73
C TYR A 351 -4.65 -0.53 0.40
N GLU A 352 -4.35 0.72 0.12
CA GLU A 352 -4.61 1.35 -1.18
C GLU A 352 -3.29 1.55 -1.92
N PHE A 353 -3.30 1.30 -3.23
CA PHE A 353 -2.10 1.34 -4.06
C PHE A 353 -2.21 2.39 -5.16
N GLY A 354 -1.20 3.23 -5.29
CA GLY A 354 -1.12 4.29 -6.32
C GLY A 354 -0.56 3.80 -7.65
N ASN A 355 -0.02 2.59 -7.71
CA ASN A 355 0.67 2.05 -8.89
C ASN A 355 0.25 0.63 -9.28
N VAL A 356 -0.87 0.12 -8.76
CA VAL A 356 -1.46 -1.14 -9.20
C VAL A 356 -2.45 -0.87 -10.32
N VAL A 357 -2.31 -1.55 -11.45
CA VAL A 357 -3.26 -1.47 -12.57
C VAL A 357 -3.80 -2.85 -12.87
N ILE A 358 -5.11 -2.98 -12.80
CA ILE A 358 -5.83 -4.21 -13.11
C ILE A 358 -5.89 -4.36 -14.63
N TYR A 359 -5.33 -5.45 -15.14
CA TYR A 359 -5.33 -5.78 -16.56
C TYR A 359 -6.61 -6.53 -16.94
N ASP A 360 -7.00 -7.51 -16.13
CA ASP A 360 -8.18 -8.34 -16.33
C ASP A 360 -8.81 -8.61 -14.97
N GLU A 361 -10.12 -8.42 -14.86
CA GLU A 361 -10.91 -8.74 -13.67
C GLU A 361 -12.06 -9.66 -14.05
N HIS A 362 -12.22 -10.73 -13.28
CA HIS A 362 -13.31 -11.67 -13.41
C HIS A 362 -14.04 -11.78 -12.09
N SER A 363 -15.35 -11.56 -12.15
CA SER A 363 -16.28 -11.84 -11.06
C SER A 363 -16.67 -13.32 -10.96
N GLU A 364 -16.38 -14.10 -12.00
CA GLU A 364 -16.85 -15.49 -12.16
C GLU A 364 -15.73 -16.35 -12.73
N ARG A 365 -15.08 -17.17 -11.89
CA ARG A 365 -14.24 -18.28 -12.37
C ARG A 365 -14.48 -19.52 -11.51
N PRO A 366 -14.55 -20.72 -12.13
CA PRO A 366 -14.79 -21.96 -11.41
C PRO A 366 -13.60 -22.25 -10.48
N ILE A 367 -13.90 -22.43 -9.19
CA ILE A 367 -12.92 -22.87 -8.21
C ILE A 367 -12.93 -24.39 -8.18
N TYR A 368 -11.75 -24.99 -8.36
CA TYR A 368 -11.58 -26.43 -8.28
C TYR A 368 -11.22 -26.80 -6.84
N VAL A 369 -12.14 -27.51 -6.18
CA VAL A 369 -11.94 -28.02 -4.82
C VAL A 369 -11.73 -29.52 -4.89
N ARG A 370 -10.55 -29.98 -4.47
CA ARG A 370 -10.27 -31.41 -4.30
C ARG A 370 -10.37 -31.76 -2.82
N ILE A 371 -11.27 -32.68 -2.49
CA ILE A 371 -11.41 -33.25 -1.15
C ILE A 371 -10.86 -34.67 -1.20
N LEU A 372 -9.88 -34.96 -0.33
CA LEU A 372 -9.35 -36.31 -0.17
C LEU A 372 -9.97 -36.95 1.09
N ASP A 373 -10.95 -37.82 0.88
CA ASP A 373 -11.58 -38.59 1.95
C ASP A 373 -10.88 -39.95 2.11
N ILE A 374 -10.48 -40.26 3.34
CA ILE A 374 -9.91 -41.55 3.72
C ILE A 374 -11.02 -42.39 4.35
N VAL A 375 -11.57 -43.35 3.60
CA VAL A 375 -12.69 -44.19 4.07
C VAL A 375 -12.19 -45.64 4.26
N PRO A 376 -12.56 -46.32 5.36
CA PRO A 376 -12.30 -47.76 5.50
C PRO A 376 -13.04 -48.54 4.40
N ALA A 377 -12.38 -49.53 3.79
CA ALA A 377 -12.92 -50.29 2.67
C ALA A 377 -14.23 -50.99 3.04
N LEU A 378 -15.28 -50.79 2.24
CA LEU A 378 -16.62 -51.32 2.50
C LEU A 378 -16.75 -52.84 2.24
N GLU A 379 -15.79 -53.48 1.55
CA GLU A 379 -15.74 -54.93 1.34
C GLU A 379 -14.29 -55.47 1.35
N TYR A 380 -14.11 -56.66 1.93
CA TYR A 380 -12.83 -57.37 2.05
C TYR A 380 -12.32 -57.83 0.68
N ASN A 381 -11.17 -57.30 0.24
CA ASN A 381 -10.40 -57.81 -0.90
C ASN A 381 -8.95 -58.06 -0.45
N PRO A 382 -8.48 -59.32 -0.39
CA PRO A 382 -7.14 -59.68 0.07
C PRO A 382 -6.00 -59.22 -0.86
N PHE A 383 -6.33 -58.56 -1.97
CA PHE A 383 -5.36 -58.02 -2.94
C PHE A 383 -5.38 -56.47 -3.03
N MET A 384 -6.12 -55.77 -2.16
CA MET A 384 -6.20 -54.30 -2.16
C MET A 384 -5.89 -53.73 -0.75
N PRO A 385 -5.33 -52.51 -0.67
CA PRO A 385 -4.96 -51.89 0.60
C PRO A 385 -6.18 -51.62 1.51
N THR A 386 -5.97 -51.68 2.83
CA THR A 386 -6.98 -51.57 3.90
C THR A 386 -7.70 -50.21 4.00
N VAL A 387 -7.33 -49.25 3.14
CA VAL A 387 -7.81 -47.86 3.15
C VAL A 387 -7.99 -47.41 1.69
N GLN A 388 -9.17 -46.90 1.33
CA GLN A 388 -9.40 -46.27 0.04
C GLN A 388 -9.33 -44.73 0.18
N THR A 389 -8.55 -44.10 -0.69
CA THR A 389 -8.60 -42.65 -0.91
C THR A 389 -9.70 -42.36 -1.92
N ASN A 390 -10.83 -41.81 -1.47
CA ASN A 390 -11.83 -41.26 -2.37
C ASN A 390 -11.44 -39.82 -2.67
N VAL A 391 -11.20 -39.53 -3.95
CA VAL A 391 -11.05 -38.16 -4.43
C VAL A 391 -12.43 -37.69 -4.86
N VAL A 392 -13.02 -36.76 -4.11
CA VAL A 392 -14.23 -36.06 -4.52
C VAL A 392 -13.80 -34.73 -5.10
N GLU A 393 -14.11 -34.53 -6.39
CA GLU A 393 -13.87 -33.28 -7.11
C GLU A 393 -15.22 -32.57 -7.24
N GLU A 394 -15.35 -31.41 -6.61
CA GLU A 394 -16.53 -30.56 -6.74
C GLU A 394 -16.18 -29.23 -7.40
N TYR A 395 -17.04 -28.82 -8.34
CA TYR A 395 -16.96 -27.55 -9.03
C TYR A 395 -17.96 -26.58 -8.39
N PHE A 396 -17.45 -25.46 -7.88
CA PHE A 396 -18.30 -24.37 -7.40
C PHE A 396 -17.97 -23.09 -8.17
N ASP A 397 -19.01 -22.41 -8.63
CA ASP A 397 -18.92 -21.01 -9.01
C ASP A 397 -19.05 -20.19 -7.73
N THR A 398 -18.00 -19.44 -7.37
CA THR A 398 -18.05 -18.55 -6.22
C THR A 398 -18.19 -17.10 -6.69
N GLU A 399 -19.30 -16.46 -6.33
CA GLU A 399 -19.57 -15.04 -6.62
C GLU A 399 -18.76 -14.05 -5.75
N PHE A 400 -17.89 -14.54 -4.84
CA PHE A 400 -17.30 -13.73 -3.76
C PHE A 400 -15.79 -13.41 -3.90
N ILE A 401 -15.08 -13.92 -4.90
CA ILE A 401 -13.64 -13.65 -5.06
C ILE A 401 -13.41 -12.83 -6.34
N ARG A 402 -12.95 -11.58 -6.18
CA ARG A 402 -12.40 -10.80 -7.29
C ARG A 402 -11.06 -11.43 -7.69
N ASN A 403 -11.03 -12.07 -8.84
CA ASN A 403 -9.85 -12.70 -9.42
C ASN A 403 -9.43 -11.98 -10.69
N GLY A 404 -8.16 -12.07 -11.06
CA GLY A 404 -7.65 -11.30 -12.19
C GLY A 404 -6.13 -11.24 -12.26
N GLU A 405 -5.66 -10.45 -13.21
CA GLU A 405 -4.24 -10.16 -13.42
C GLU A 405 -4.02 -8.66 -13.22
N PHE A 406 -2.93 -8.30 -12.55
CA PHE A 406 -2.52 -6.90 -12.40
C PHE A 406 -1.03 -6.72 -12.68
N PHE A 407 -0.62 -5.50 -12.97
CA PHE A 407 0.79 -5.12 -13.03
C PHE A 407 1.10 -4.00 -12.05
N ILE A 408 2.34 -3.99 -11.56
CA ILE A 408 2.88 -2.92 -10.72
C ILE A 408 3.58 -1.93 -11.64
N MET A 409 3.07 -0.70 -11.71
CA MET A 409 3.71 0.37 -12.45
C MET A 409 4.94 0.87 -11.67
N PRO A 410 6.13 0.90 -12.31
CA PRO A 410 7.29 1.58 -11.73
C PRO A 410 6.95 3.04 -11.40
N THR A 411 7.42 3.54 -10.25
CA THR A 411 7.05 4.87 -9.70
C THR A 411 7.52 6.05 -10.55
N ASN A 412 8.47 5.84 -11.45
CA ASN A 412 8.94 6.81 -12.42
C ASN A 412 8.10 6.86 -13.72
N LEU A 413 7.09 6.00 -13.84
CA LEU A 413 6.23 5.90 -15.01
C LEU A 413 4.81 6.41 -14.71
N VAL A 414 4.25 7.08 -15.71
CA VAL A 414 2.98 7.84 -15.65
C VAL A 414 1.82 7.00 -16.12
N ARG A 415 2.02 6.31 -17.25
CA ARG A 415 1.06 5.48 -17.96
C ARG A 415 1.83 4.64 -19.00
N PHE A 416 1.17 3.66 -19.61
CA PHE A 416 1.59 3.06 -20.87
C PHE A 416 0.70 3.56 -22.01
N VAL A 417 1.26 3.76 -23.21
CA VAL A 417 0.44 4.01 -24.40
C VAL A 417 -0.25 2.69 -24.77
N PRO A 418 -1.60 2.62 -24.85
CA PRO A 418 -2.33 1.36 -25.02
C PRO A 418 -2.20 0.71 -26.40
N ASP A 419 -1.52 1.32 -27.36
CA ASP A 419 -1.65 0.96 -28.78
C ASP A 419 -0.93 -0.32 -29.21
N ILE A 420 -0.25 -1.02 -28.29
CA ILE A 420 0.33 -2.33 -28.60
C ILE A 420 0.21 -3.24 -27.36
N PHE A 421 -1.03 -3.54 -26.94
CA PHE A 421 -1.27 -4.94 -26.61
C PHE A 421 -1.21 -5.67 -27.95
N SER A 422 -0.02 -6.08 -28.38
CA SER A 422 0.04 -7.06 -29.45
C SER A 422 -0.86 -8.20 -29.01
N THR A 423 -1.68 -8.70 -29.91
CA THR A 423 -2.57 -9.84 -29.70
C THR A 423 -1.83 -11.14 -29.32
N ASP A 424 -0.54 -11.05 -29.02
CA ASP A 424 0.42 -12.11 -28.75
C ASP A 424 1.10 -11.89 -27.39
N ALA A 425 0.31 -11.73 -26.32
CA ALA A 425 0.86 -11.84 -24.97
C ALA A 425 1.45 -13.26 -24.80
N LEU A 426 2.77 -13.35 -24.68
CA LEU A 426 3.46 -14.61 -24.41
C LEU A 426 3.04 -15.08 -23.01
N ILE A 427 2.22 -16.13 -22.96
CA ILE A 427 1.94 -16.87 -21.74
C ILE A 427 3.23 -17.56 -21.35
N THR A 428 3.93 -17.01 -20.35
CA THR A 428 5.24 -17.54 -19.94
C THR A 428 5.10 -18.66 -18.92
N ASN A 429 4.04 -18.65 -18.11
CA ASN A 429 3.70 -19.75 -17.20
C ASN A 429 2.22 -19.74 -16.81
N VAL A 430 1.59 -20.92 -16.86
CA VAL A 430 0.38 -21.20 -16.08
C VAL A 430 0.85 -21.51 -14.67
N VAL A 431 0.75 -20.55 -13.76
CA VAL A 431 1.07 -20.79 -12.36
C VAL A 431 -0.20 -21.34 -11.70
N ILE A 432 -0.16 -22.62 -11.37
CA ILE A 432 -1.19 -23.24 -10.55
C ILE A 432 -0.88 -22.81 -9.10
N SER A 433 -1.58 -21.81 -8.60
CA SER A 433 -1.50 -21.46 -7.18
C SER A 433 -2.43 -22.41 -6.42
N THR A 434 -1.84 -23.34 -5.66
CA THR A 434 -2.56 -24.09 -4.64
C THR A 434 -2.79 -23.13 -3.48
N ASN A 435 -3.93 -22.44 -3.47
CA ASN A 435 -4.33 -21.63 -2.33
C ASN A 435 -4.88 -22.61 -1.29
N THR A 436 -4.01 -23.16 -0.46
CA THR A 436 -4.47 -23.96 0.66
C THR A 436 -5.13 -23.02 1.67
N ASP A 437 -6.44 -23.18 1.80
CA ASP A 437 -7.31 -22.72 2.88
C ASP A 437 -7.75 -21.25 2.86
N PHE A 438 -9.00 -21.05 2.44
CA PHE A 438 -9.82 -19.88 2.73
C PHE A 438 -10.36 -19.89 4.19
N PHE A 439 -10.01 -20.92 4.98
CA PHE A 439 -10.42 -21.07 6.37
C PHE A 439 -9.31 -21.72 7.22
N ALA A 440 -8.73 -20.93 8.12
CA ALA A 440 -7.99 -21.29 9.34
C ALA A 440 -6.77 -22.26 9.22
N GLU A 441 -5.61 -21.71 9.52
CA GLU A 441 -4.32 -22.39 9.65
C GLU A 441 -4.30 -23.48 10.73
N ALA A 442 -4.14 -24.75 10.31
CA ALA A 442 -3.42 -25.80 11.01
C ALA A 442 -3.12 -26.95 10.02
N GLN A 443 -1.93 -26.98 9.41
CA GLN A 443 -1.57 -27.97 8.39
C GLN A 443 -0.57 -29.01 8.90
N PHE A 444 -0.99 -30.28 8.93
CA PHE A 444 -0.08 -31.44 8.83
C PHE A 444 -0.01 -31.86 7.36
N THR A 445 1.19 -31.84 6.78
CA THR A 445 1.41 -32.27 5.39
C THR A 445 1.97 -33.69 5.36
N ILE A 446 1.16 -34.65 4.93
CA ILE A 446 1.60 -36.03 4.62
C ILE A 446 1.94 -36.09 3.14
N ARG A 447 3.16 -36.50 2.77
CA ARG A 447 3.55 -36.69 1.36
C ARG A 447 4.09 -38.10 1.15
N THR A 448 3.60 -38.75 0.12
CA THR A 448 4.23 -39.97 -0.41
C THR A 448 5.37 -39.54 -1.32
N ASN A 449 6.59 -39.90 -0.97
CA ASN A 449 7.76 -39.55 -1.76
C ASN A 449 7.87 -40.49 -2.97
N THR A 450 7.18 -40.16 -4.07
CA THR A 450 7.21 -40.97 -5.31
C THR A 450 8.53 -40.84 -6.09
N SER A 451 9.49 -40.05 -5.59
CA SER A 451 10.76 -39.81 -6.28
C SER A 451 11.85 -40.83 -5.91
N GLN A 452 11.66 -41.59 -4.83
CA GLN A 452 12.62 -42.57 -4.35
C GLN A 452 11.91 -43.91 -4.08
N LEU A 453 12.05 -44.84 -5.02
CA LEU A 453 11.58 -46.21 -4.85
C LEU A 453 12.51 -46.93 -3.86
N GLU A 454 11.95 -47.44 -2.76
CA GLU A 454 12.70 -48.19 -1.75
C GLU A 454 12.32 -49.67 -1.76
N LEU A 455 13.27 -50.48 -1.31
CA LEU A 455 13.10 -51.91 -1.17
C LEU A 455 12.95 -52.26 0.31
N LEU A 456 11.75 -52.61 0.74
CA LEU A 456 11.45 -52.99 2.11
C LEU A 456 11.56 -54.51 2.27
N LEU A 457 12.45 -54.97 3.15
CA LEU A 457 12.60 -56.39 3.49
C LEU A 457 11.59 -56.78 4.57
N THR A 458 10.78 -57.81 4.30
CA THR A 458 9.93 -58.40 5.33
C THR A 458 10.71 -59.41 6.18
N THR A 459 10.37 -59.54 7.45
CA THR A 459 10.89 -60.58 8.37
C THR A 459 9.86 -61.69 8.55
N ASP A 460 10.30 -62.92 8.76
CA ASP A 460 9.42 -64.05 9.09
C ASP A 460 8.67 -63.82 10.41
N LEU A 461 7.33 -63.96 10.37
CA LEU A 461 6.46 -63.74 11.53
C LEU A 461 6.75 -64.74 12.65
N THR A 462 7.14 -65.96 12.32
CA THR A 462 7.42 -67.00 13.31
C THR A 462 8.63 -66.65 14.14
N THR A 463 9.69 -66.23 13.47
CA THR A 463 10.95 -65.86 14.10
C THR A 463 10.76 -64.63 14.98
N PHE A 464 10.02 -63.62 14.49
CA PHE A 464 9.65 -62.46 15.29
C PHE A 464 8.77 -62.84 16.50
N PHE A 465 7.81 -63.76 16.32
CA PHE A 465 6.94 -64.23 17.40
C PHE A 465 7.72 -64.95 18.50
N GLU A 466 8.64 -65.85 18.15
CA GLU A 466 9.45 -66.55 19.14
C GLU A 466 10.41 -65.61 19.88
N GLN A 467 11.08 -64.71 19.16
CA GLN A 467 11.98 -63.71 19.76
C GLN A 467 11.23 -62.72 20.65
N SER A 468 10.07 -62.23 20.21
CA SER A 468 9.23 -61.36 21.04
C SER A 468 8.65 -62.10 22.25
N ARG A 469 8.43 -63.41 22.18
CA ARG A 469 7.97 -64.18 23.35
C ARG A 469 9.05 -64.34 24.41
N THR A 470 10.33 -64.50 24.04
CA THR A 470 11.40 -64.86 24.97
C THR A 470 12.29 -63.70 25.43
N ASN A 471 12.31 -62.59 24.69
CA ASN A 471 13.24 -61.48 24.96
C ASN A 471 12.54 -60.35 25.73
N ASP A 472 13.26 -59.74 26.68
CA ASP A 472 12.81 -58.53 27.37
C ASP A 472 12.78 -57.32 26.40
N PRO A 473 12.08 -56.21 26.72
CA PRO A 473 11.88 -55.12 25.79
C PRO A 473 13.19 -54.51 25.26
N GLY A 474 14.24 -54.45 26.09
CA GLY A 474 15.54 -53.92 25.69
C GLY A 474 16.27 -54.85 24.73
N SER A 475 16.24 -56.16 25.00
CA SER A 475 16.82 -57.16 24.10
C SER A 475 16.06 -57.27 22.77
N LEU A 476 14.74 -57.07 22.76
CA LEU A 476 13.92 -57.10 21.55
C LEU A 476 14.16 -55.87 20.67
N LEU A 477 14.27 -54.67 21.26
CA LEU A 477 14.70 -53.46 20.56
C LEU A 477 16.11 -53.57 19.99
N GLY A 478 17.00 -54.33 20.64
CA GLY A 478 18.33 -54.63 20.12
C GLY A 478 18.32 -55.49 18.84
N LEU A 479 17.31 -56.36 18.68
CA LEU A 479 17.11 -57.17 17.47
C LEU A 479 16.34 -56.40 16.38
N TYR A 480 15.44 -55.49 16.80
CA TYR A 480 14.57 -54.70 15.92
C TYR A 480 14.62 -53.21 16.31
N PRO A 481 15.58 -52.43 15.78
CA PRO A 481 15.87 -51.06 16.23
C PRO A 481 14.71 -50.07 16.06
N ASP A 482 13.87 -50.27 15.04
CA ASP A 482 12.75 -49.37 14.72
C ASP A 482 11.42 -49.79 15.37
N LEU A 483 11.41 -50.81 16.22
CA LEU A 483 10.19 -51.36 16.81
C LEU A 483 9.57 -50.42 17.86
N LEU A 484 8.29 -50.06 17.71
CA LEU A 484 7.54 -49.26 18.68
C LEU A 484 6.73 -50.17 19.60
N ILE A 485 7.19 -50.31 20.84
CA ILE A 485 6.47 -51.07 21.88
C ILE A 485 5.52 -50.12 22.63
N LEU A 486 4.21 -50.33 22.48
CA LEU A 486 3.19 -49.55 23.19
C LEU A 486 2.96 -50.08 24.62
N SER A 487 3.01 -51.40 24.80
CA SER A 487 2.99 -52.02 26.12
C SER A 487 3.64 -53.41 26.10
N SER A 488 4.10 -53.86 27.27
CA SER A 488 4.64 -55.20 27.46
C SER A 488 4.26 -55.75 28.83
N ASN A 489 3.92 -57.04 28.88
CA ASN A 489 3.57 -57.75 30.11
C ASN A 489 4.42 -59.02 30.24
N ARG A 490 5.17 -59.16 31.33
CA ARG A 490 5.98 -60.34 31.63
C ARG A 490 5.19 -61.37 32.42
N TYR A 491 5.26 -62.64 32.03
CA TYR A 491 4.64 -63.76 32.74
C TYR A 491 5.56 -64.97 32.79
N PHE A 492 5.38 -65.83 33.79
CA PHE A 492 6.14 -67.08 33.90
C PHE A 492 5.31 -68.24 33.38
N THR A 493 5.96 -69.15 32.64
CA THR A 493 5.35 -70.38 32.15
C THR A 493 6.26 -71.56 32.44
N ASN A 494 5.67 -72.74 32.65
CA ASN A 494 6.44 -73.97 32.70
C ASN A 494 6.79 -74.38 31.27
N ILE A 495 8.08 -74.46 30.95
CA ILE A 495 8.56 -75.03 29.69
C ILE A 495 9.01 -76.45 29.97
N VAL A 496 8.49 -77.39 29.17
CA VAL A 496 8.94 -78.77 29.15
C VAL A 496 10.05 -78.88 28.10
N SER A 497 11.31 -78.92 28.55
CA SER A 497 12.41 -79.28 27.67
C SER A 497 12.47 -80.80 27.56
N SER A 498 12.27 -81.33 26.35
CA SER A 498 12.40 -82.75 26.06
C SER A 498 13.81 -83.07 25.58
N ASN A 499 14.56 -83.86 26.34
CA ASN A 499 15.79 -84.48 25.88
C ASN A 499 15.44 -85.81 25.22
N TYR A 500 15.70 -85.92 23.93
CA TYR A 500 15.49 -87.13 23.14
C TYR A 500 16.78 -87.93 23.10
N VAL A 501 16.71 -89.18 23.58
CA VAL A 501 17.82 -90.13 23.50
C VAL A 501 17.32 -91.33 22.70
N ALA A 502 17.89 -91.49 21.51
CA ALA A 502 17.75 -92.72 20.74
C ALA A 502 19.00 -93.57 21.00
N TYR A 503 18.81 -94.85 21.32
CA TYR A 503 19.91 -95.80 21.45
C TYR A 503 19.60 -97.06 20.65
N LEU A 504 20.65 -97.68 20.14
CA LEU A 504 20.56 -98.92 19.40
C LEU A 504 20.48 -100.08 20.39
N THR A 505 19.45 -100.92 20.25
CA THR A 505 19.28 -102.15 21.03
C THR A 505 19.13 -103.35 20.10
N ASN A 506 19.63 -104.51 20.52
CA ASN A 506 19.30 -105.77 19.88
C ASN A 506 18.16 -106.44 20.67
N SER A 507 17.08 -106.81 19.99
CA SER A 507 16.11 -107.68 20.65
C SER A 507 16.77 -109.03 20.90
N PRO A 508 16.45 -109.74 22.00
CA PRO A 508 16.86 -111.12 22.16
C PRO A 508 16.43 -111.84 20.88
N TRP A 509 17.36 -112.57 20.24
CA TRP A 509 17.17 -113.33 18.98
C TRP A 509 17.41 -112.61 17.64
N ASP A 510 17.81 -111.35 17.62
CA ASP A 510 18.21 -110.70 16.36
C ASP A 510 19.55 -111.27 15.81
N PRO A 511 19.69 -111.46 14.47
CA PRO A 511 20.96 -111.85 13.84
C PRO A 511 22.08 -110.87 14.17
N ALA A 512 23.33 -111.37 14.31
CA ALA A 512 24.48 -110.51 14.52
C ALA A 512 24.56 -109.44 13.41
N VAL A 513 24.74 -108.17 13.82
CA VAL A 513 24.85 -106.96 12.96
C VAL A 513 23.50 -106.28 12.60
N ILE A 514 22.37 -106.70 13.17
CA ILE A 514 21.10 -105.93 13.08
C ILE A 514 20.84 -105.19 14.40
N TYR A 515 20.69 -103.87 14.32
CA TYR A 515 20.35 -102.99 15.43
C TYR A 515 18.98 -102.35 15.21
N SER A 516 18.12 -102.38 16.22
CA SER A 516 16.85 -101.63 16.22
C SER A 516 17.01 -100.34 17.00
N ILE A 517 16.40 -99.26 16.52
CA ILE A 517 16.41 -97.97 17.22
C ILE A 517 15.27 -98.00 18.24
N ASP A 518 15.61 -97.84 19.52
CA ASP A 518 14.64 -97.58 20.56
C ASP A 518 14.72 -96.11 20.98
N HIS A 519 13.57 -95.53 21.33
CA HIS A 519 13.38 -94.10 21.49
C HIS A 519 12.95 -93.79 22.92
N GLN A 520 13.81 -93.10 23.69
CA GLN A 520 13.48 -92.70 25.04
C GLN A 520 13.46 -91.17 25.18
N TRP A 521 12.34 -90.66 25.70
CA TRP A 521 12.15 -89.23 25.96
C TRP A 521 12.32 -88.93 27.45
N PHE A 522 13.19 -87.98 27.77
CA PHE A 522 13.33 -87.43 29.11
C PHE A 522 12.73 -86.03 29.14
N PHE A 523 11.74 -85.80 30.00
CA PHE A 523 11.09 -84.49 30.13
C PHE A 523 11.59 -83.82 31.40
N THR A 524 12.25 -82.67 31.25
CA THR A 524 12.61 -81.79 32.37
C THR A 524 11.73 -80.55 32.30
N THR A 525 10.96 -80.29 33.35
CA THR A 525 10.15 -79.08 33.49
C THR A 525 10.98 -77.98 34.13
N ASN A 526 11.20 -76.87 33.42
CA ASN A 526 11.86 -75.67 33.93
C ASN A 526 10.88 -74.49 33.89
N ILE A 527 11.04 -73.53 34.80
CA ILE A 527 10.29 -72.26 34.74
C ILE A 527 11.00 -71.36 33.74
N ALA A 528 10.26 -70.82 32.77
CA ALA A 528 10.75 -69.84 31.82
C ALA A 528 9.97 -68.53 31.92
N THR A 529 10.62 -67.45 31.50
CA THR A 529 10.04 -66.12 31.46
C THR A 529 9.61 -65.81 30.03
N ASN A 530 8.33 -65.48 29.84
CA ASN A 530 7.78 -65.06 28.56
C ASN A 530 7.20 -63.64 28.66
N TYR A 531 6.97 -63.04 27.50
CA TYR A 531 6.46 -61.69 27.37
C TYR A 531 5.28 -61.64 26.38
N ASN A 532 4.30 -60.78 26.68
CA ASN A 532 3.23 -60.40 25.77
C ASN A 532 3.41 -58.92 25.41
N TYR A 533 3.44 -58.59 24.12
CA TYR A 533 3.68 -57.24 23.64
C TYR A 533 2.48 -56.70 22.86
N VAL A 534 2.30 -55.37 22.92
CA VAL A 534 1.47 -54.61 21.98
C VAL A 534 2.39 -53.66 21.24
N PHE A 535 2.43 -53.78 19.92
CA PHE A 535 3.28 -52.96 19.05
C PHE A 535 2.46 -51.88 18.33
N GLY A 536 3.08 -50.72 18.08
CA GLY A 536 2.43 -49.59 17.41
C GLY A 536 2.74 -49.47 15.93
N ASN A 537 3.72 -50.21 15.42
CA ASN A 537 4.24 -50.04 14.06
C ASN A 537 4.66 -51.36 13.38
N VAL A 538 4.15 -52.50 13.85
CA VAL A 538 4.35 -53.81 13.21
C VAL A 538 3.14 -54.10 12.33
N VAL A 539 3.39 -54.35 11.05
CA VAL A 539 2.36 -54.74 10.10
C VAL A 539 2.61 -56.18 9.67
N THR A 540 1.57 -57.01 9.73
CA THR A 540 1.61 -58.41 9.28
C THR A 540 0.86 -58.56 7.96
N ASN A 541 1.13 -59.62 7.22
CA ASN A 541 0.40 -59.99 6.00
C ASN A 541 -1.04 -60.51 6.26
N PHE A 542 -1.52 -60.52 7.51
CA PHE A 542 -2.88 -60.92 7.89
C PHE A 542 -3.61 -59.76 8.55
N GLY A 543 -4.67 -59.27 7.91
CA GLY A 543 -5.41 -58.07 8.33
C GLY A 543 -6.20 -58.18 9.63
N ASP A 544 -6.30 -59.38 10.24
CA ASP A 544 -6.93 -59.59 11.55
C ASP A 544 -6.17 -60.66 12.35
N SER A 545 -5.95 -60.39 13.65
CA SER A 545 -5.45 -61.33 14.66
C SER A 545 -6.18 -62.69 14.69
N SER A 546 -7.45 -62.73 14.25
CA SER A 546 -8.26 -63.95 14.15
C SER A 546 -7.91 -64.84 12.95
N SER A 547 -7.12 -64.34 12.00
CA SER A 547 -6.82 -64.97 10.71
C SER A 547 -5.36 -65.40 10.53
N ILE A 548 -4.54 -65.31 11.59
CA ILE A 548 -3.18 -65.86 11.60
C ILE A 548 -3.29 -67.38 11.45
N GLY A 549 -2.84 -67.92 10.32
CA GLY A 549 -2.75 -69.36 10.12
C GLY A 549 -1.78 -69.96 11.13
N THR A 550 -2.29 -70.79 12.06
CA THR A 550 -1.46 -71.43 13.09
C THR A 550 -0.97 -72.82 12.68
N ASN A 551 -1.07 -73.21 11.40
CA ASN A 551 -0.85 -74.58 10.93
C ASN A 551 0.33 -74.68 9.95
N ALA A 552 1.54 -74.30 10.37
CA ALA A 552 2.74 -74.42 9.54
C ALA A 552 3.11 -75.89 9.31
N THR A 553 3.36 -76.31 8.07
CA THR A 553 3.91 -77.64 7.77
C THR A 553 5.44 -77.61 7.80
N ILE A 554 6.06 -78.43 8.64
CA ILE A 554 7.51 -78.66 8.63
C ILE A 554 7.79 -79.97 7.89
N LEU A 555 8.81 -79.99 7.04
CA LEU A 555 9.30 -81.22 6.40
C LEU A 555 10.32 -81.87 7.34
N VAL A 556 10.07 -83.11 7.71
CA VAL A 556 11.01 -83.95 8.46
C VAL A 556 11.63 -84.92 7.48
N GLU A 557 12.94 -84.81 7.28
CA GLU A 557 13.71 -85.74 6.46
C GLU A 557 14.63 -86.57 7.35
N GLU A 558 14.49 -87.89 7.28
CA GLU A 558 15.37 -88.85 7.94
C GLU A 558 16.25 -89.51 6.88
N THR A 559 17.57 -89.33 7.01
CA THR A 559 18.57 -89.89 6.10
C THR A 559 19.36 -90.98 6.81
N ILE A 560 19.17 -92.22 6.39
CA ILE A 560 19.84 -93.40 6.95
C ILE A 560 20.93 -93.86 5.98
N VAL A 561 22.18 -93.84 6.43
CA VAL A 561 23.35 -94.38 5.72
C VAL A 561 23.76 -95.68 6.38
N ALA A 562 23.44 -96.81 5.75
CA ALA A 562 23.68 -98.16 6.27
C ALA A 562 24.01 -99.14 5.11
N PRO A 563 24.70 -100.26 5.37
CA PRO A 563 24.84 -101.30 4.36
C PRO A 563 23.47 -101.92 4.09
N ASN A 564 23.14 -102.17 2.82
CA ASN A 564 21.89 -102.86 2.50
C ASN A 564 21.92 -104.27 3.12
N PRO A 565 20.91 -104.69 3.89
CA PRO A 565 20.91 -105.97 4.62
C PRO A 565 21.04 -107.21 3.73
N TYR A 566 20.95 -107.06 2.40
CA TYR A 566 21.07 -108.14 1.42
C TYR A 566 22.39 -108.12 0.62
N ASP A 567 23.26 -107.15 0.85
CA ASP A 567 24.53 -107.01 0.13
C ASP A 567 25.66 -107.83 0.79
N PRO A 568 26.66 -108.32 0.02
CA PRO A 568 27.82 -109.00 0.57
C PRO A 568 28.61 -108.11 1.54
N ALA A 569 29.20 -108.72 2.58
CA ALA A 569 30.03 -108.00 3.55
C ALA A 569 31.16 -107.20 2.87
N GLY A 570 31.28 -105.91 3.20
CA GLY A 570 32.23 -104.97 2.58
C GLY A 570 31.66 -104.14 1.42
N SER A 571 30.36 -104.27 1.11
CA SER A 571 29.67 -103.43 0.10
C SER A 571 29.55 -101.96 0.55
N PRO A 572 29.52 -101.00 -0.39
CA PRO A 572 29.38 -99.59 -0.06
C PRO A 572 28.03 -99.31 0.62
N PHE A 573 28.00 -98.33 1.52
CA PHE A 573 26.77 -97.93 2.21
C PHE A 573 25.73 -97.37 1.22
N ALA A 574 24.47 -97.71 1.45
CA ALA A 574 23.32 -97.12 0.75
C ALA A 574 22.72 -96.01 1.60
N THR A 575 22.32 -94.91 0.96
CA THR A 575 21.65 -93.77 1.61
C THR A 575 20.16 -93.84 1.30
N ASN A 576 19.31 -93.99 2.32
CA ASN A 576 17.85 -93.91 2.20
C ASN A 576 17.36 -92.62 2.85
N VAL A 577 16.49 -91.87 2.15
CA VAL A 577 15.87 -90.64 2.68
C VAL A 577 14.36 -90.86 2.80
N ILE A 578 13.82 -90.68 3.99
CA ILE A 578 12.37 -90.74 4.28
C ILE A 578 11.91 -89.32 4.60
N SER A 579 10.94 -88.80 3.85
CA SER A 579 10.39 -87.47 4.07
C SER A 579 8.93 -87.53 4.53
N SER A 580 8.59 -86.74 5.55
CA SER A 580 7.22 -86.62 6.06
C SER A 580 6.87 -85.17 6.43
N LEU A 581 5.62 -84.77 6.20
CA LEU A 581 5.14 -83.43 6.55
C LEU A 581 4.39 -83.48 7.88
N VAL A 582 4.75 -82.58 8.81
CA VAL A 582 4.13 -82.47 10.13
C VAL A 582 3.55 -81.07 10.31
N LEU A 583 2.28 -81.00 10.73
CA LEU A 583 1.61 -79.74 11.08
C LEU A 583 2.06 -79.26 12.46
N THR A 584 2.37 -77.97 12.57
CA THR A 584 2.80 -77.32 13.82
C THR A 584 1.85 -76.18 14.17
N ASN A 585 1.74 -75.88 15.46
CA ASN A 585 0.80 -74.90 16.02
C ASN A 585 1.37 -73.46 16.06
N VAL A 586 2.14 -73.09 15.05
CA VAL A 586 2.99 -71.89 15.06
C VAL A 586 2.48 -70.86 14.04
N PRO A 587 2.46 -69.55 14.37
CA PRO A 587 2.08 -68.49 13.43
C PRO A 587 2.96 -68.50 12.19
N VAL A 588 2.36 -68.49 10.99
CA VAL A 588 3.09 -68.32 9.73
C VAL A 588 2.77 -66.98 9.10
N GLY A 589 3.71 -66.42 8.34
CA GLY A 589 3.53 -65.16 7.62
C GLY A 589 4.80 -64.34 7.57
N SER A 590 4.64 -63.09 7.14
CA SER A 590 5.71 -62.11 7.14
C SER A 590 5.24 -60.81 7.80
N ILE A 591 6.21 -60.09 8.35
CA ILE A 591 6.00 -58.78 8.95
C ILE A 591 6.92 -57.75 8.32
N TYR A 592 6.54 -56.48 8.42
CA TYR A 592 7.46 -55.37 8.27
C TYR A 592 7.21 -54.34 9.37
N ILE A 593 8.25 -53.57 9.71
CA ILE A 593 8.21 -52.54 10.73
C ILE A 593 8.21 -51.19 10.02
N VAL A 594 7.30 -50.30 10.40
CA VAL A 594 7.29 -48.92 9.92
C VAL A 594 8.13 -48.07 10.87
N PRO A 595 9.25 -47.47 10.41
CA PRO A 595 10.05 -46.56 11.23
C PRO A 595 9.21 -45.44 11.85
N THR A 596 9.56 -45.00 13.06
CA THR A 596 8.77 -44.01 13.82
C THR A 596 8.75 -42.62 13.18
N ASN A 597 9.65 -42.34 12.24
CA ASN A 597 9.70 -41.13 11.43
C ASN A 597 8.86 -41.21 10.14
N LEU A 598 8.25 -42.36 9.85
CA LEU A 598 7.38 -42.57 8.69
C LEU A 598 5.95 -42.85 9.13
N PHE A 599 4.98 -42.43 8.32
CA PHE A 599 3.57 -42.75 8.53
C PHE A 599 3.22 -44.15 8.04
N GLY A 600 3.93 -44.63 7.01
CA GLY A 600 3.70 -45.92 6.38
C GLY A 600 4.42 -46.06 5.04
N TYR A 601 4.09 -47.10 4.31
CA TYR A 601 4.62 -47.39 2.99
C TYR A 601 3.48 -47.58 1.99
N GLN A 602 3.58 -46.97 0.80
CA GLN A 602 2.75 -47.34 -0.33
C GLN A 602 3.38 -48.55 -1.02
N ILE A 603 2.77 -49.73 -0.91
CA ILE A 603 3.25 -50.95 -1.56
C ILE A 603 2.83 -50.94 -3.03
N LEU A 604 3.80 -51.01 -3.94
CA LEU A 604 3.56 -51.06 -5.38
C LEU A 604 3.51 -52.49 -5.90
N SER A 605 4.44 -53.33 -5.45
CA SER A 605 4.54 -54.72 -5.89
C SER A 605 5.40 -55.55 -4.94
N THR A 606 5.09 -56.85 -4.83
CA THR A 606 5.94 -57.85 -4.18
C THR A 606 6.95 -58.42 -5.16
N GLN A 607 8.24 -58.40 -4.83
CA GLN A 607 9.25 -59.22 -5.51
C GLN A 607 9.48 -60.52 -4.72
N LEU A 608 9.43 -61.65 -5.44
CA LEU A 608 9.68 -62.97 -4.88
C LEU A 608 11.19 -63.18 -4.69
N VAL A 609 11.60 -63.69 -3.53
CA VAL A 609 12.96 -64.16 -3.26
C VAL A 609 12.94 -65.69 -3.11
N ASP A 610 14.08 -66.32 -3.33
CA ASP A 610 14.28 -67.74 -3.05
C ASP A 610 13.89 -68.10 -1.61
N VAL A 611 13.22 -69.24 -1.47
CA VAL A 611 12.81 -69.81 -0.19
C VAL A 611 14.06 -70.24 0.58
N VAL A 612 14.27 -69.67 1.77
CA VAL A 612 15.38 -70.04 2.65
C VAL A 612 14.90 -71.13 3.60
N SER A 613 15.56 -72.28 3.59
CA SER A 613 15.23 -73.37 4.50
C SER A 613 16.06 -73.31 5.78
N VAL A 614 15.40 -73.16 6.93
CA VAL A 614 16.03 -73.30 8.24
C VAL A 614 15.97 -74.77 8.64
N THR A 615 17.15 -75.36 8.88
CA THR A 615 17.29 -76.78 9.21
C THR A 615 17.88 -76.98 10.59
N ASN A 616 17.14 -77.64 11.48
CA ASN A 616 17.73 -78.25 12.67
C ASN A 616 18.08 -79.70 12.35
N THR A 617 19.37 -80.03 12.37
CA THR A 617 19.87 -81.36 12.01
C THR A 617 20.41 -82.06 13.24
N ILE A 618 19.90 -83.27 13.49
CA ILE A 618 20.39 -84.17 14.53
C ILE A 618 21.11 -85.32 13.83
N VAL A 619 22.39 -85.53 14.17
CA VAL A 619 23.23 -86.56 13.56
C VAL A 619 23.62 -87.58 14.61
N PHE A 620 23.43 -88.86 14.29
CA PHE A 620 23.86 -89.99 15.09
C PHE A 620 24.81 -90.87 14.26
N THR A 621 25.99 -91.18 14.79
CA THR A 621 27.01 -91.98 14.08
C THR A 621 27.52 -93.10 14.99
N ASN A 622 27.49 -94.35 14.52
CA ASN A 622 28.07 -95.49 15.23
C ASN A 622 29.55 -95.68 14.83
N LEU A 623 30.45 -95.86 15.80
CA LEU A 623 31.87 -96.18 15.57
C LEU A 623 32.23 -97.53 16.18
N ALA A 624 32.84 -98.39 15.35
CA ALA A 624 33.53 -99.60 15.79
C ALA A 624 35.05 -99.47 15.55
N ASN A 625 35.82 -100.43 16.07
CA ASN A 625 37.29 -100.46 15.97
C ASN A 625 37.74 -100.74 14.51
N GLY A 626 37.60 -99.73 13.65
CA GLY A 626 37.82 -99.80 12.21
C GLY A 626 37.10 -98.72 11.38
N GLY A 627 36.12 -97.97 11.92
CA GLY A 627 35.44 -96.89 11.19
C GLY A 627 33.95 -96.72 11.55
N ILE A 628 33.24 -95.94 10.73
CA ILE A 628 31.80 -95.64 10.87
C ILE A 628 30.98 -96.81 10.33
N GLU A 629 30.03 -97.35 11.12
CA GLU A 629 29.15 -98.46 10.70
C GLU A 629 27.77 -98.01 10.18
N GLN A 630 27.21 -96.95 10.76
CA GLN A 630 25.93 -96.36 10.36
C GLN A 630 25.88 -94.88 10.77
N THR A 631 25.32 -94.04 9.90
CA THR A 631 24.98 -92.65 10.23
C THR A 631 23.50 -92.42 9.96
N ASN A 632 22.76 -91.92 10.95
CA ASN A 632 21.38 -91.46 10.76
C ASN A 632 21.30 -89.95 11.02
N THR A 633 20.74 -89.22 10.08
CA THR A 633 20.60 -87.77 10.13
C THR A 633 19.13 -87.40 10.02
N VAL A 634 18.56 -86.81 11.07
CA VAL A 634 17.19 -86.28 11.06
C VAL A 634 17.25 -84.76 10.93
N SER A 635 16.70 -84.23 9.85
CA SER A 635 16.62 -82.79 9.58
C SER A 635 15.17 -82.32 9.64
N TYR A 636 14.93 -81.31 10.49
CA TYR A 636 13.67 -80.56 10.53
C TYR A 636 13.84 -79.33 9.67
N ILE A 637 13.20 -79.33 8.50
CA ILE A 637 13.32 -78.29 7.48
C ILE A 637 12.06 -77.44 7.50
N ARG A 638 12.21 -76.16 7.86
CA ARG A 638 11.17 -75.15 7.68
C ARG A 638 11.57 -74.20 6.57
N ASN A 639 10.66 -73.92 5.65
CA ASN A 639 10.83 -72.93 4.60
C ASN A 639 10.35 -71.56 5.07
N GLU A 640 11.24 -70.57 5.08
CA GLU A 640 10.93 -69.17 5.34
C GLU A 640 10.72 -68.44 4.01
N THR A 641 9.67 -67.63 3.93
CA THR A 641 9.36 -66.79 2.75
C THR A 641 9.48 -65.32 3.13
N ASN A 642 10.68 -64.76 3.01
CA ASN A 642 10.88 -63.31 3.04
C ASN A 642 10.62 -62.73 1.65
N TYR A 643 9.92 -61.60 1.57
CA TYR A 643 9.68 -60.88 0.33
C TYR A 643 10.31 -59.50 0.40
N PHE A 644 10.69 -58.98 -0.76
CA PHE A 644 10.96 -57.56 -0.88
C PHE A 644 9.70 -56.85 -1.41
N LEU A 645 9.35 -55.74 -0.77
CA LEU A 645 8.28 -54.86 -1.22
C LEU A 645 8.90 -53.64 -1.89
N ASN A 646 8.52 -53.40 -3.13
CA ASN A 646 8.77 -52.12 -3.79
C ASN A 646 7.81 -51.10 -3.20
N VAL A 647 8.34 -50.14 -2.45
CA VAL A 647 7.54 -49.20 -1.68
C VAL A 647 7.95 -47.75 -1.94
N PHE A 648 6.99 -46.84 -1.81
CA PHE A 648 7.29 -45.43 -1.57
C PHE A 648 7.09 -45.11 -0.08
N PRO A 649 8.08 -44.52 0.61
CA PRO A 649 7.90 -44.07 1.98
C PRO A 649 6.89 -42.91 2.03
N ILE A 650 6.06 -42.93 3.07
CA ILE A 650 5.11 -41.86 3.38
C ILE A 650 5.71 -41.05 4.53
N GLU A 651 6.20 -39.86 4.21
CA GLU A 651 6.96 -38.99 5.10
C GLU A 651 6.08 -37.88 5.71
N PHE A 652 6.48 -37.42 6.91
CA PHE A 652 5.97 -36.18 7.51
C PHE A 652 6.80 -34.98 7.03
N VAL A 653 6.15 -33.91 6.57
CA VAL A 653 6.85 -32.65 6.23
C VAL A 653 6.43 -31.54 7.19
N SER A 654 7.31 -31.30 8.18
CA SER A 654 7.39 -30.21 9.17
C SER A 654 6.23 -29.96 10.17
N THR A 655 6.58 -29.24 11.25
CA THR A 655 6.17 -29.38 12.65
C THR A 655 5.60 -28.10 13.27
N ASN A 656 4.67 -28.24 14.23
CA ASN A 656 4.56 -27.37 15.41
C ASN A 656 4.24 -28.23 16.65
N ASP A 657 5.26 -28.44 17.49
CA ASP A 657 5.34 -28.77 18.93
C ASP A 657 4.22 -29.47 19.73
N LEU A 658 3.27 -30.18 19.14
CA LEU A 658 2.39 -31.09 19.91
C LEU A 658 2.32 -32.47 19.26
N ALA A 659 3.15 -33.36 19.79
CA ALA A 659 3.06 -34.80 19.61
C ALA A 659 1.72 -35.31 20.16
N THR A 660 0.69 -35.31 19.32
CA THR A 660 -0.54 -36.10 19.51
C THR A 660 -1.09 -36.43 18.13
N ASN A 661 -1.28 -37.73 17.86
CA ASN A 661 -1.90 -38.25 16.63
C ASN A 661 -3.27 -37.58 16.40
N ILE A 662 -3.31 -36.60 15.50
CA ILE A 662 -4.53 -35.90 15.07
C ILE A 662 -4.62 -36.09 13.55
N PHE A 663 -5.67 -36.78 13.09
CA PHE A 663 -5.96 -37.03 11.67
C PHE A 663 -6.83 -35.89 11.11
N GLY A 664 -6.52 -35.37 9.91
CA GLY A 664 -7.26 -34.28 9.27
C GLY A 664 -7.57 -34.52 7.78
N ILE A 665 -8.71 -34.00 7.31
CA ILE A 665 -9.12 -33.95 5.91
C ILE A 665 -8.30 -32.85 5.21
N ARG A 666 -7.76 -33.15 4.02
CA ARG A 666 -7.06 -32.15 3.19
C ARG A 666 -8.00 -31.59 2.14
N ARG A 667 -8.29 -30.29 2.21
CA ARG A 667 -9.01 -29.54 1.17
C ARG A 667 -8.00 -28.72 0.38
N GLU A 668 -7.84 -29.02 -0.90
CA GLU A 668 -7.04 -28.18 -1.79
C GLU A 668 -7.96 -27.32 -2.65
N VAL A 669 -7.75 -26.01 -2.60
CA VAL A 669 -8.41 -25.07 -3.50
C VAL A 669 -7.39 -24.63 -4.54
N TYR A 670 -7.71 -24.88 -5.81
CA TYR A 670 -6.85 -24.51 -6.93
C TYR A 670 -7.43 -23.28 -7.61
N THR A 671 -6.62 -22.22 -7.67
CA THR A 671 -6.89 -21.04 -8.49
C THR A 671 -5.86 -21.00 -9.63
N PHE A 672 -6.34 -20.82 -10.86
CA PHE A 672 -5.47 -20.77 -12.04
C PHE A 672 -5.18 -19.30 -12.37
N ALA A 673 -3.91 -18.89 -12.23
CA ALA A 673 -3.42 -17.61 -12.71
C ALA A 673 -2.45 -17.83 -13.89
N THR A 674 -2.72 -17.19 -15.02
CA THR A 674 -1.82 -17.17 -16.17
C THR A 674 -0.96 -15.93 -16.09
N ASN A 675 0.28 -15.99 -15.64
CA ASN A 675 1.11 -14.80 -15.67
C ASN A 675 1.53 -14.51 -17.11
N ARG A 676 1.35 -13.27 -17.55
CA ARG A 676 1.66 -12.78 -18.90
C ARG A 676 2.82 -11.79 -18.84
N ILE A 677 3.60 -11.73 -19.91
CA ILE A 677 4.58 -10.68 -20.10
C ILE A 677 4.09 -9.73 -21.20
N PHE A 678 4.05 -8.44 -20.87
CA PHE A 678 3.74 -7.36 -21.81
C PHE A 678 5.00 -6.56 -22.11
N GLU A 679 5.29 -6.36 -23.39
CA GLU A 679 6.25 -5.36 -23.83
C GLU A 679 5.52 -4.03 -23.97
N VAL A 680 5.85 -3.09 -23.09
CA VAL A 680 5.22 -1.77 -23.07
C VAL A 680 6.26 -0.70 -23.33
N TYR A 681 5.88 0.31 -24.12
CA TYR A 681 6.65 1.54 -24.21
C TYR A 681 6.31 2.41 -23.00
N PRO A 682 7.25 2.59 -22.07
CA PRO A 682 6.98 3.35 -20.86
C PRO A 682 6.79 4.84 -21.20
N VAL A 683 5.82 5.47 -20.55
CA VAL A 683 5.73 6.93 -20.47
C VAL A 683 6.34 7.36 -19.15
N GLY A 684 7.51 7.98 -19.20
CA GLY A 684 8.30 8.34 -18.02
C GLY A 684 8.16 9.80 -17.62
N LEU A 685 8.42 10.10 -16.34
CA LEU A 685 8.67 11.46 -15.87
C LEU A 685 10.17 11.75 -15.96
N LEU A 686 10.52 12.72 -16.80
CA LEU A 686 11.89 13.21 -16.89
C LEU A 686 12.00 14.60 -16.28
N ALA A 687 13.21 14.96 -15.85
CA ALA A 687 13.51 16.35 -15.57
C ALA A 687 13.25 17.17 -16.85
N PRO A 688 12.64 18.37 -16.75
CA PRO A 688 12.40 19.17 -17.92
C PRO A 688 13.71 19.52 -18.62
N THR A 689 13.85 19.13 -19.89
CA THR A 689 15.01 19.53 -20.71
C THR A 689 14.96 21.00 -21.12
N ASN A 690 13.76 21.58 -21.11
CA ASN A 690 13.47 23.01 -21.34
C ASN A 690 12.75 23.60 -20.11
N SER A 691 13.38 23.51 -18.92
CA SER A 691 12.78 24.09 -17.69
C SER A 691 12.62 25.60 -17.84
N ILE A 692 13.58 26.26 -18.47
CA ILE A 692 13.58 27.69 -18.75
C ILE A 692 13.21 27.94 -20.22
N GLY A 693 12.28 28.86 -20.46
CA GLY A 693 11.93 29.28 -21.82
C GLY A 693 10.85 30.37 -21.83
N LEU A 694 10.57 30.91 -23.01
CA LEU A 694 9.53 31.92 -23.19
C LEU A 694 8.16 31.23 -23.18
N ARG A 695 7.28 31.63 -22.24
CA ARG A 695 5.98 31.00 -21.99
C ARG A 695 4.84 32.01 -22.11
N PRO A 696 3.74 31.68 -22.83
CA PRO A 696 2.51 32.44 -22.77
C PRO A 696 1.84 32.29 -21.39
N GLY A 697 0.92 33.19 -21.06
CA GLY A 697 0.03 32.98 -19.91
C GLY A 697 -0.82 31.72 -20.05
N ILE A 698 -1.25 31.17 -18.91
CA ILE A 698 -1.96 29.87 -18.81
C ILE A 698 -3.44 29.90 -19.24
N ASP A 699 -3.94 31.05 -19.66
CA ASP A 699 -5.32 31.38 -20.05
C ASP A 699 -6.36 31.25 -18.92
N LYS A 700 -6.31 30.19 -18.11
CA LYS A 700 -7.21 29.98 -16.99
C LYS A 700 -6.49 29.33 -15.82
N LEU A 701 -6.75 29.87 -14.63
CA LEU A 701 -6.36 29.30 -13.35
C LEU A 701 -7.61 28.82 -12.61
N THR A 702 -7.52 27.65 -11.99
CA THR A 702 -8.60 27.05 -11.19
C THR A 702 -8.08 26.68 -9.80
N PHE A 703 -8.78 27.13 -8.78
CA PHE A 703 -8.55 26.74 -7.40
C PHE A 703 -9.31 25.46 -7.05
N VAL A 704 -8.60 24.46 -6.53
CA VAL A 704 -9.17 23.16 -6.16
C VAL A 704 -8.96 22.89 -4.67
N ARG A 705 -10.06 22.63 -3.96
CA ARG A 705 -9.99 22.28 -2.54
C ARG A 705 -9.41 20.89 -2.36
N VAL A 706 -8.49 20.74 -1.42
CA VAL A 706 -7.89 19.46 -1.06
C VAL A 706 -8.15 19.13 0.41
N HIS A 707 -8.19 17.85 0.75
CA HIS A 707 -8.24 17.42 2.14
C HIS A 707 -6.90 17.71 2.80
N PHE A 708 -6.92 18.60 3.78
CA PHE A 708 -5.75 18.99 4.56
C PHE A 708 -6.10 18.94 6.04
N ASP A 709 -5.40 18.10 6.79
CA ASP A 709 -5.49 18.03 8.24
C ASP A 709 -4.11 18.43 8.81
N SER A 710 -4.06 19.54 9.54
CA SER A 710 -2.83 20.04 10.13
C SER A 710 -2.50 19.47 11.52
N LEU A 711 -3.44 18.73 12.13
CA LEU A 711 -3.35 18.23 13.51
C LEU A 711 -2.91 16.78 13.59
N VAL A 712 -3.44 15.95 12.70
CA VAL A 712 -3.07 14.54 12.61
C VAL A 712 -2.03 14.47 11.50
N GLY A 713 -0.79 14.13 11.81
CA GLY A 713 0.30 13.96 10.82
C GLY A 713 0.07 12.85 9.78
N ALA A 714 -1.18 12.55 9.43
CA ALA A 714 -1.55 11.84 8.21
C ALA A 714 -0.89 12.58 7.04
N ALA A 715 -0.03 11.88 6.32
CA ALA A 715 0.66 12.43 5.16
C ALA A 715 -0.40 13.01 4.21
N PHE A 716 -0.27 14.30 3.89
CA PHE A 716 -1.07 14.92 2.83
C PHE A 716 -0.98 14.05 1.58
N LEU A 717 -2.12 13.55 1.11
CA LEU A 717 -2.16 12.76 -0.11
C LEU A 717 -1.71 13.65 -1.26
N SER A 718 -0.61 13.26 -1.90
CA SER A 718 -0.04 14.07 -2.97
C SER A 718 -1.06 14.25 -4.09
N VAL A 719 -1.27 15.49 -4.52
CA VAL A 719 -2.16 15.81 -5.63
C VAL A 719 -1.34 15.92 -6.89
N THR A 720 -1.69 15.12 -7.89
CA THR A 720 -1.01 15.11 -9.18
C THR A 720 -1.88 15.77 -10.23
N ASN A 721 -1.33 16.81 -10.87
CA ASN A 721 -1.98 17.54 -11.95
C ASN A 721 -1.19 17.37 -13.24
N GLU A 722 -1.85 17.00 -14.33
CA GLU A 722 -1.27 16.95 -15.68
C GLU A 722 -1.84 18.06 -16.55
N TYR A 723 -0.97 18.77 -17.26
CA TYR A 723 -1.36 19.84 -18.17
C TYR A 723 -0.35 19.99 -19.31
N VAL A 724 -0.74 20.72 -20.35
CA VAL A 724 0.15 21.03 -21.48
C VAL A 724 0.88 22.35 -21.18
N ASP A 725 2.21 22.29 -21.10
CA ASP A 725 3.09 23.46 -21.07
C ASP A 725 3.50 23.81 -22.51
N THR A 726 3.28 25.08 -22.88
CA THR A 726 3.72 25.62 -24.17
C THR A 726 4.98 26.45 -23.93
N VAL A 727 6.13 25.97 -24.40
CA VAL A 727 7.41 26.66 -24.23
C VAL A 727 8.03 26.97 -25.58
N ILE A 728 8.50 28.21 -25.74
CA ILE A 728 9.21 28.65 -26.94
C ILE A 728 10.71 28.65 -26.62
N VAL A 729 11.45 27.78 -27.30
CA VAL A 729 12.91 27.67 -27.20
C VAL A 729 13.48 27.70 -28.61
N SER A 730 14.54 28.49 -28.83
CA SER A 730 15.20 28.61 -30.14
C SER A 730 14.23 28.93 -31.30
N ASN A 731 13.23 29.78 -31.04
CA ASN A 731 12.19 30.19 -32.00
C ASN A 731 11.30 29.02 -32.50
N GLN A 732 11.23 27.93 -31.75
CA GLN A 732 10.30 26.82 -31.97
C GLN A 732 9.31 26.72 -30.81
N VAL A 733 8.02 26.60 -31.14
CA VAL A 733 6.96 26.33 -30.18
C VAL A 733 6.96 24.84 -29.87
N ILE A 734 7.16 24.50 -28.60
CA ILE A 734 7.17 23.12 -28.10
C ILE A 734 6.01 22.99 -27.12
N ASN A 735 5.05 22.11 -27.44
CA ASN A 735 3.99 21.72 -26.52
C ASN A 735 4.43 20.43 -25.82
N GLN A 736 4.73 20.51 -24.53
CA GLN A 736 5.13 19.38 -23.72
C GLN A 736 4.05 19.09 -22.66
N VAL A 737 3.71 17.81 -22.49
CA VAL A 737 2.84 17.40 -21.39
C VAL A 737 3.68 17.39 -20.12
N VAL A 738 3.23 18.08 -19.09
CA VAL A 738 3.90 18.14 -17.80
C VAL A 738 3.00 17.61 -16.69
N ARG A 739 3.62 17.01 -15.68
CA ARG A 739 2.98 16.53 -14.47
C ARG A 739 3.56 17.26 -13.27
N ARG A 740 2.70 17.84 -12.46
CA ARG A 740 3.04 18.47 -11.18
C ARG A 740 2.54 17.59 -10.04
N THR A 741 3.40 17.27 -9.08
CA THR A 741 3.01 16.49 -7.88
C THR A 741 3.15 17.36 -6.64
N ALA A 742 2.04 17.93 -6.18
CA ALA A 742 1.98 18.74 -4.98
C ALA A 742 1.92 17.84 -3.75
N THR A 743 2.85 18.00 -2.81
CA THR A 743 2.93 17.26 -1.52
C THR A 743 2.37 18.06 -0.33
N HIS A 744 1.72 19.19 -0.64
CA HIS A 744 0.97 20.05 0.26
C HIS A 744 -0.01 20.89 -0.56
N PRO A 745 -1.03 21.49 0.06
CA PRO A 745 -1.80 22.55 -0.58
C PRO A 745 -0.88 23.71 -0.97
N ASP A 746 -1.14 24.32 -2.13
CA ASP A 746 -0.41 25.50 -2.59
C ASP A 746 -0.70 26.72 -1.73
N ILE A 747 -1.97 26.86 -1.30
CA ILE A 747 -2.44 27.89 -0.38
C ILE A 747 -3.09 27.24 0.84
N VAL A 748 -2.66 27.64 2.03
CA VAL A 748 -3.28 27.22 3.30
C VAL A 748 -3.90 28.43 3.99
N PHE A 749 -5.19 28.35 4.31
CA PHE A 749 -5.86 29.31 5.17
C PHE A 749 -5.74 28.89 6.63
N SER A 750 -5.25 29.80 7.47
CA SER A 750 -5.03 29.58 8.90
C SER A 750 -5.55 30.75 9.75
N ALA A 751 -5.54 30.58 11.07
CA ALA A 751 -5.86 31.65 12.00
C ALA A 751 -4.87 31.69 13.17
N ASN A 752 -4.30 32.85 13.45
CA ASN A 752 -3.33 33.03 14.54
C ASN A 752 -3.54 34.34 15.30
N ASP A 753 -2.90 34.45 16.45
CA ASP A 753 -2.81 35.72 17.17
C ASP A 753 -1.86 36.66 16.42
N LEU A 754 -2.42 37.70 15.81
CA LEU A 754 -1.69 38.70 15.05
C LEU A 754 -1.72 40.09 15.69
N ASN A 755 -2.03 40.17 17.00
CA ASN A 755 -2.24 41.43 17.71
C ASN A 755 -3.21 42.35 16.97
N PHE A 756 -2.75 43.49 16.44
CA PHE A 756 -3.56 44.50 15.76
C PHE A 756 -3.65 44.30 14.23
N THR A 757 -2.86 43.40 13.66
CA THR A 757 -2.81 43.14 12.22
C THR A 757 -4.00 42.28 11.81
N ALA A 758 -4.71 42.61 10.74
CA ALA A 758 -5.92 41.88 10.34
C ALA A 758 -5.61 40.49 9.75
N ALA A 759 -4.59 40.39 8.90
CA ALA A 759 -4.05 39.11 8.42
C ALA A 759 -2.55 39.23 8.14
N ALA A 760 -1.89 38.09 8.17
CA ALA A 760 -0.51 37.92 7.72
C ALA A 760 -0.51 36.89 6.58
N ARG A 761 0.43 37.02 5.65
CA ARG A 761 0.59 36.06 4.55
C ARG A 761 2.07 35.80 4.29
N THR A 762 2.38 34.72 3.59
CA THR A 762 3.76 34.44 3.16
C THR A 762 4.24 35.60 2.28
N ASP A 763 5.45 36.12 2.52
CA ASP A 763 5.98 37.20 1.68
C ASP A 763 6.39 36.69 0.28
N THR A 764 6.68 37.61 -0.63
CA THR A 764 7.12 37.24 -1.99
C THR A 764 8.56 36.71 -2.03
N GLY A 765 9.24 36.53 -0.89
CA GLY A 765 10.68 36.20 -0.83
C GLY A 765 11.02 34.83 -1.40
N ASN A 766 10.06 33.90 -1.46
CA ASN A 766 10.23 32.59 -2.10
C ASN A 766 9.83 32.57 -3.58
N TRP A 767 9.26 33.66 -4.12
CA TRP A 767 8.89 33.71 -5.54
C TRP A 767 10.15 33.66 -6.41
N ILE A 768 10.04 32.99 -7.55
CA ILE A 768 11.18 32.79 -8.45
C ILE A 768 11.32 34.01 -9.33
N ASP A 769 12.37 34.80 -9.09
CA ASP A 769 12.74 35.93 -9.94
C ASP A 769 13.56 35.47 -11.16
N ASN A 770 13.00 35.61 -12.36
CA ASN A 770 13.67 35.25 -13.62
C ASN A 770 14.34 36.45 -14.30
N SER A 771 14.48 37.60 -13.62
CA SER A 771 15.16 38.79 -14.12
C SER A 771 16.57 38.49 -14.66
N ASN A 772 17.33 37.63 -13.96
CA ASN A 772 18.68 37.21 -14.34
C ASN A 772 18.75 36.30 -15.57
N ILE A 773 17.63 35.70 -15.97
CA ILE A 773 17.52 34.85 -17.17
C ILE A 773 17.29 35.72 -18.41
N HIS A 774 16.64 36.88 -18.23
CA HIS A 774 16.51 37.88 -19.26
C HIS A 774 17.89 38.50 -19.52
N ASN A 775 18.31 38.59 -20.78
CA ASN A 775 19.54 39.30 -21.19
C ASN A 775 19.41 40.83 -21.02
N GLY A 776 18.61 41.30 -20.05
CA GLY A 776 18.29 42.68 -19.72
C GLY A 776 19.37 43.44 -18.98
N SER A 777 20.58 42.89 -18.87
CA SER A 777 21.78 43.67 -18.58
C SER A 777 22.28 44.42 -19.82
N GLU A 778 21.41 44.93 -20.71
CA GLU A 778 21.85 45.85 -21.77
C GLU A 778 22.31 47.22 -21.21
N ASN A 779 22.24 47.45 -19.89
CA ASN A 779 22.87 48.60 -19.23
C ASN A 779 23.52 48.31 -17.86
N GLY A 780 23.83 47.05 -17.54
CA GLY A 780 24.53 46.72 -16.28
C GLY A 780 23.79 47.13 -15.00
N ASN A 781 22.47 47.25 -15.05
CA ASN A 781 21.64 47.62 -13.90
C ASN A 781 21.08 46.34 -13.26
N SER A 782 21.70 45.91 -12.17
CA SER A 782 21.37 44.72 -11.37
C SER A 782 20.07 44.87 -10.55
N GLY A 783 19.07 45.57 -11.07
CA GLY A 783 17.98 46.12 -10.27
C GLY A 783 16.61 46.21 -10.95
N LEU A 784 16.35 45.39 -11.98
CA LEU A 784 15.00 45.13 -12.47
C LEU A 784 14.45 43.90 -11.74
N ALA A 785 13.19 43.93 -11.32
CA ALA A 785 12.51 42.78 -10.72
C ALA A 785 11.70 42.05 -11.78
N GLY A 786 11.73 40.72 -11.81
CA GLY A 786 10.89 39.94 -12.71
C GLY A 786 11.28 40.02 -14.21
N PRO A 787 10.45 39.46 -15.10
CA PRO A 787 9.22 38.73 -14.78
C PRO A 787 9.53 37.46 -13.99
N GLY A 788 8.57 36.93 -13.24
CA GLY A 788 8.82 35.84 -12.31
C GLY A 788 7.64 34.88 -12.13
N VAL A 789 7.89 33.80 -11.41
CA VAL A 789 6.91 32.75 -11.14
C VAL A 789 6.58 32.72 -9.66
N ILE A 790 5.28 32.79 -9.34
CA ILE A 790 4.79 32.65 -7.98
C ILE A 790 5.03 31.22 -7.50
N PHE A 791 5.67 31.08 -6.34
CA PHE A 791 6.14 29.80 -5.82
C PHE A 791 5.34 29.37 -4.57
N PRO A 792 4.70 28.18 -4.60
CA PRO A 792 4.13 27.54 -3.40
C PRO A 792 5.20 27.27 -2.33
N ARG A 793 4.93 27.31 -1.02
CA ARG A 793 3.64 27.22 -0.32
C ARG A 793 3.28 28.55 0.32
N ILE A 794 2.08 29.03 0.07
CA ILE A 794 1.56 30.28 0.61
C ILE A 794 0.64 29.96 1.80
N THR A 795 0.80 30.69 2.90
CA THR A 795 -0.11 30.61 4.04
C THR A 795 -0.77 31.96 4.25
N ILE A 796 -2.10 31.99 4.23
CA ILE A 796 -2.90 33.17 4.53
C ILE A 796 -3.49 33.01 5.93
N THR A 797 -2.98 33.80 6.87
CA THR A 797 -3.32 33.72 8.29
C THR A 797 -4.23 34.88 8.68
N PHE A 798 -5.47 34.59 9.07
CA PHE A 798 -6.39 35.59 9.62
C PHE A 798 -6.16 35.79 11.12
N ASN A 799 -6.41 37.02 11.59
CA ASN A 799 -6.28 37.32 13.01
C ASN A 799 -7.43 36.72 13.82
N ARG A 800 -7.10 35.91 14.83
CA ARG A 800 -8.07 35.29 15.75
C ARG A 800 -8.29 36.06 17.05
N ASN A 801 -7.67 37.23 17.22
CA ASN A 801 -7.85 38.07 18.41
C ASN A 801 -9.11 38.91 18.35
N PHE A 802 -9.81 38.97 17.21
CA PHE A 802 -11.11 39.62 17.12
C PHE A 802 -12.16 38.78 17.88
N PRO A 803 -13.18 39.38 18.54
CA PRO A 803 -13.40 40.80 18.69
C PRO A 803 -12.39 41.50 19.63
N MET A 804 -11.80 42.61 19.17
CA MET A 804 -10.95 43.47 20.01
C MET A 804 -11.69 44.76 20.37
N TYR A 805 -11.51 45.24 21.61
CA TYR A 805 -12.08 46.50 22.11
C TYR A 805 -10.96 47.51 22.37
N PHE A 806 -11.04 48.69 21.76
CA PHE A 806 -10.04 49.75 21.89
C PHE A 806 -10.56 50.86 22.79
N ASN A 807 -9.83 51.16 23.88
CA ASN A 807 -9.99 52.43 24.61
C ASN A 807 -9.19 53.50 23.87
N TYR A 808 -9.87 54.32 23.06
CA TYR A 808 -9.23 55.44 22.39
C TYR A 808 -8.89 56.54 23.40
N ASN A 809 -7.65 56.60 23.85
CA ASN A 809 -7.10 57.77 24.55
C ASN A 809 -6.50 58.72 23.51
N ALA A 810 -7.04 59.94 23.41
CA ALA A 810 -6.64 60.98 22.46
C ALA A 810 -5.13 61.38 22.48
N GLY A 811 -4.34 60.87 23.43
CA GLY A 811 -2.89 61.07 23.51
C GLY A 811 -2.03 60.08 22.71
N LEU A 812 -2.61 59.06 22.07
CA LEU A 812 -1.90 58.06 21.26
C LEU A 812 -2.09 58.22 19.74
N GLY A 813 -2.60 59.37 19.29
CA GLY A 813 -2.74 59.68 17.86
C GLY A 813 -1.44 59.50 17.06
N ASN A 814 -0.27 59.62 17.71
CA ASN A 814 1.03 59.52 17.07
C ASN A 814 1.57 58.10 16.80
N GLN A 815 0.92 57.02 17.24
CA GLN A 815 1.41 55.65 16.94
C GLN A 815 0.72 54.99 15.74
N PHE A 816 -0.44 55.51 15.33
CA PHE A 816 -1.19 55.01 14.16
C PHE A 816 -1.28 56.03 13.00
N LEU A 817 -0.95 57.32 13.24
CA LEU A 817 -0.60 58.28 12.17
C LEU A 817 0.69 57.92 11.42
N ASN A 818 1.48 56.99 11.97
CA ASN A 818 2.74 56.51 11.39
C ASN A 818 2.55 55.28 10.48
N GLN A 819 1.31 54.89 10.19
CA GLN A 819 1.00 53.91 9.16
C GLN A 819 0.22 54.61 8.04
N PRO A 820 0.89 54.99 6.93
CA PRO A 820 0.26 55.77 5.87
C PRO A 820 -0.93 55.08 5.18
N ARG A 821 -1.09 53.76 5.40
CA ARG A 821 -2.20 52.96 4.83
C ARG A 821 -3.41 52.79 5.77
N LEU A 822 -3.32 53.18 7.05
CA LEU A 822 -4.42 53.07 8.02
C LEU A 822 -4.95 54.41 8.56
N GLY A 823 -4.28 55.53 8.25
CA GLY A 823 -4.65 56.85 8.76
C GLY A 823 -6.02 57.38 8.30
N PHE A 824 -6.66 56.77 7.30
CA PHE A 824 -7.96 57.21 6.77
C PHE A 824 -9.18 56.53 7.45
N LEU A 825 -8.97 55.49 8.26
CA LEU A 825 -10.05 54.71 8.91
C LEU A 825 -10.25 55.03 10.40
N LEU A 826 -9.75 56.17 10.89
CA LEU A 826 -9.70 56.50 12.34
C LEU A 826 -10.42 57.81 12.72
N ASN A 827 -11.27 58.37 11.85
CA ASN A 827 -12.02 59.60 12.14
C ASN A 827 -13.33 59.37 12.92
N ASP A 828 -13.64 58.13 13.30
CA ASP A 828 -14.77 57.78 14.14
C ASP A 828 -14.38 57.75 15.63
N SER A 829 -14.91 58.72 16.36
CA SER A 829 -14.71 58.98 17.80
C SER A 829 -15.31 57.91 18.75
N ASN A 830 -15.47 56.66 18.30
CA ASN A 830 -16.05 55.58 19.08
C ASN A 830 -14.93 54.63 19.58
N PRO A 831 -15.03 54.03 20.79
CA PRO A 831 -14.14 52.93 21.16
C PRO A 831 -14.27 51.84 20.10
N MET A 832 -13.24 51.68 19.27
CA MET A 832 -13.32 50.81 18.11
C MET A 832 -13.50 49.38 18.60
N THR A 833 -14.50 48.68 18.07
CA THR A 833 -14.54 47.22 18.08
C THR A 833 -14.03 46.74 16.73
N ARG A 834 -13.32 45.62 16.65
CA ARG A 834 -13.03 44.98 15.35
C ARG A 834 -13.49 43.55 15.40
N VAL A 835 -14.42 43.17 14.53
CA VAL A 835 -15.05 41.83 14.55
C VAL A 835 -15.04 41.26 13.15
N TRP A 836 -14.76 39.96 13.02
CA TRP A 836 -14.95 39.27 11.74
C TRP A 836 -16.41 38.89 11.54
N GLY A 837 -16.88 38.96 10.30
CA GLY A 837 -18.16 38.40 9.89
C GLY A 837 -18.14 37.97 8.44
N SER A 838 -19.26 37.42 7.98
CA SER A 838 -19.47 37.07 6.57
C SER A 838 -20.85 37.50 6.12
N PHE A 839 -20.92 38.17 4.97
CA PHE A 839 -22.15 38.73 4.41
C PHE A 839 -22.58 37.98 3.15
N ASP A 840 -23.83 37.53 3.15
CA ASP A 840 -24.47 36.79 2.06
C ASP A 840 -25.08 37.71 0.98
N GLY A 841 -24.90 39.03 1.13
CA GLY A 841 -25.45 40.04 0.23
C GLY A 841 -26.97 40.26 0.36
N SER A 842 -27.62 39.60 1.32
CA SER A 842 -29.02 39.79 1.64
C SER A 842 -29.23 40.79 2.79
N THR A 843 -30.48 40.99 3.21
CA THR A 843 -30.83 41.74 4.41
C THR A 843 -30.78 40.90 5.70
N ASN A 844 -30.35 39.64 5.61
CA ASN A 844 -30.22 38.76 6.76
C ASN A 844 -29.15 39.29 7.74
N ALA A 845 -29.24 38.83 8.99
CA ALA A 845 -28.22 39.11 9.98
C ALA A 845 -26.87 38.54 9.52
N PRO A 846 -25.77 39.31 9.60
CA PRO A 846 -24.44 38.80 9.30
C PRO A 846 -24.06 37.68 10.28
N ILE A 847 -23.36 36.67 9.78
CA ILE A 847 -22.69 35.68 10.63
C ILE A 847 -21.43 36.34 11.17
N ILE A 848 -21.18 36.23 12.48
CA ILE A 848 -20.02 36.81 13.14
C ILE A 848 -19.11 35.73 13.74
N TYR A 849 -17.83 36.05 13.88
CA TYR A 849 -16.80 35.14 14.38
C TYR A 849 -16.11 35.72 15.64
N PRO A 850 -15.62 34.86 16.56
CA PRO A 850 -15.44 33.41 16.46
C PRO A 850 -16.76 32.62 16.40
N THR A 851 -16.68 31.38 15.91
CA THR A 851 -17.82 30.45 15.84
C THR A 851 -18.54 30.35 17.18
N GLY A 852 -19.87 30.48 17.15
CA GLY A 852 -20.69 30.53 18.36
C GLY A 852 -20.96 31.94 18.91
N SER A 853 -20.40 32.98 18.30
CA SER A 853 -20.71 34.38 18.65
C SER A 853 -22.14 34.77 18.29
N ASN A 854 -22.75 35.63 19.11
CA ASN A 854 -24.13 36.09 18.94
C ASN A 854 -24.18 37.59 18.58
N LEU A 855 -24.79 37.90 17.42
CA LEU A 855 -24.91 39.27 16.94
C LEU A 855 -25.70 40.17 17.90
N GLN A 856 -26.76 39.67 18.54
CA GLN A 856 -27.55 40.44 19.50
C GLN A 856 -26.69 40.81 20.73
N GLN A 857 -25.87 39.89 21.22
CA GLN A 857 -24.97 40.19 22.35
C GLN A 857 -23.93 41.24 21.98
N LEU A 858 -23.43 41.21 20.73
CA LEU A 858 -22.52 42.26 20.24
C LEU A 858 -23.23 43.62 20.19
N GLU A 859 -24.49 43.66 19.74
CA GLU A 859 -25.31 44.86 19.73
C GLU A 859 -25.60 45.40 21.13
N ASP A 860 -25.95 44.53 22.08
CA ASP A 860 -26.23 44.91 23.47
C ASP A 860 -24.95 45.48 24.12
N ASN A 861 -23.78 44.89 23.84
CA ASN A 861 -22.49 45.36 24.34
C ASN A 861 -22.06 46.71 23.75
N ILE A 862 -22.33 46.97 22.47
CA ILE A 862 -21.92 48.21 21.78
C ILE A 862 -22.94 49.34 22.00
N PHE A 863 -24.23 49.04 21.93
CA PHE A 863 -25.31 50.03 21.99
C PHE A 863 -26.00 50.14 23.35
N GLY A 864 -25.69 49.25 24.31
CA GLY A 864 -26.26 49.28 25.66
C GLY A 864 -27.77 49.01 25.69
N ARG A 865 -28.27 48.13 24.82
CA ARG A 865 -29.70 47.79 24.70
C ARG A 865 -30.10 46.59 25.54
#